data_AF-A0A6V7UAQ1-F1
#
_entry.id   AF-A0A6V7UAQ1-F1
#
_cell.length_a   1.000
_cell.length_b   1.000
_cell.length_c   1.000
_cell.angle_alpha   90.00
_cell.angle_beta   90.00
_cell.angle_gamma   90.00
#
_symmetry.space_group_name_H-M   'P 1'
#
loop_
_entity.id
_entity.type
_entity.pdbx_description
1 polymer ?
#
loop_
_entity_poly.entity_id
_entity_poly.type
_entity_poly.pdbx_seq_one_letter_code
_entity_poly.pdbx_strand_id
1 'polypeptide(L)'
;MYKVLQKYTKKHKHEQHGSGAGEANEHYSRSRSEGSHLNGAGGRGLSPPAATNGYYSASREQHKTNGGIHHSGSQQQLRRTEEFHERSRSRGGDYRNGYSGRFGAENGSLPRGAVTERRNFYDAATGAHGFSENSSWETREHFERKVQKGGQKAAAGTLGSRARLDQWGSGSGLAIERMHDSSVLQRERETSSPEPSSSHQKHVQQHQHVMHFWLGLDVNWRNGFAFDAILHYYRPDLVTWEKVLQLSARERLQFAFDSFESEYGIAKLLDPEDVCDVETPDERSLITYVSMLHNRLINEPKGGYDDVISRLTRGIGITNEKLDHLLVRIDNVNVAEERGERFEILERQVREIVDDLHLLKPPIDELFSDVEILRQQRHSQTADLNKQVVGLEQRRAAYLGRLEDGIMTRLGIRPKAQFVTERVTSTTTADGGSLAYKGNAFRRVEDAIQWIRDRTYKLNTMQFSETLEMLEQMFEKQKLDNRDIQDFRQTVDECIARQAEVSAEDSYDYFELLKILESEYQQLRELSAGRMVDLDSLIAFIRAAQLELVWIHEREELEVTRNWSTVQQLDIPMLQNYFKQLLHEIELHEKQFNDVHNQGAALINQRHPAGEVIEVYLRTMQNQWDWLLNLSKCLEGHLRDAYNAKSFLEESDQIEQQMQQQLNHLDQSYNRTDFSLDEGERMLRELDSIREHIQQLHARLLSLSERCSQISPLWQRGERIGRPIPVVSLCEYKSDECTLLDNHDLLHWRIRGMDGVEASIPSVVFRIPPPDPRLSNLLSRFHGQFERLRKLWDRKHHLTRYNMVLSTMRTVRGWDLDTFLSIPPDQRDEIIKALNEDVNKLLAELDPNDPLARRLKDELRLTNEHFYDLLGRAQKGPEPNYANEFDAAAVELIRKFEDAFKQLSERAQIRIPSNLEELEHQIREHKIFEDNLQALDVDVSNVKELFRQLPSPTPNQRAKHDLMISRWEEIWDLCRMYVERLKALENVLKSVDEVSDIVRRHEVTLSSFDDMPAALERLRGVHAQLVELLMVLQQQRSIVENLNKDTAQIRSHVARTRLGVQHHSDVDQLEELVTNLTVRWDNVNSQVTDRLRIAEEAQQTQMVYRSQYDEELQWLDRVEATINSLRRPEDLRPEELQSQLDQLTAEYAQLQEHTATIEAINKEGGKFIRDARSYDIKLAQYHDNIISAHGQRIKDEFRRQIPQPKNGAQIVTEELEALNRRFAQLSSVILERKNIVNVLIQNWRRKQQGKSQT
;
A
#
# COMPACT_ATOMS: atom_id res chain seq x y z
N MET A 1 6.61 -18.31 -34.97
CA MET A 1 7.23 -17.22 -35.75
C MET A 1 8.59 -16.74 -35.23
N TYR A 2 8.65 -15.88 -34.21
CA TYR A 2 9.85 -15.09 -33.88
C TYR A 2 11.15 -15.90 -33.70
N LYS A 3 11.10 -17.06 -33.04
CA LYS A 3 12.26 -17.99 -32.90
C LYS A 3 12.71 -18.63 -34.22
N VAL A 4 11.85 -18.73 -35.23
CA VAL A 4 12.18 -19.22 -36.58
C VAL A 4 12.80 -18.08 -37.40
N LEU A 5 12.18 -16.90 -37.38
CA LEU A 5 12.73 -15.67 -37.99
C LEU A 5 14.13 -15.36 -37.44
N GLN A 6 14.34 -15.38 -36.11
CA GLN A 6 15.67 -15.23 -35.52
C GLN A 6 16.67 -16.32 -35.93
N LYS A 7 16.22 -17.56 -36.19
CA LYS A 7 17.11 -18.67 -36.56
C LYS A 7 17.65 -18.51 -38.00
N TYR A 8 16.87 -17.90 -38.88
CA TYR A 8 17.28 -17.62 -40.26
C TYR A 8 17.97 -16.25 -40.42
N THR A 9 17.51 -15.18 -39.74
CA THR A 9 18.18 -13.87 -39.80
C THR A 9 19.55 -13.86 -39.12
N LYS A 10 19.77 -14.64 -38.04
CA LYS A 10 21.11 -14.82 -37.46
C LYS A 10 22.08 -15.54 -38.39
N LYS A 11 21.61 -16.37 -39.33
CA LYS A 11 22.48 -17.07 -40.28
C LYS A 11 23.08 -16.10 -41.30
N HIS A 12 22.31 -15.11 -41.77
CA HIS A 12 22.80 -14.11 -42.73
C HIS A 12 23.65 -12.97 -42.14
N LYS A 13 23.55 -12.67 -40.84
CA LYS A 13 24.45 -11.67 -40.21
C LYS A 13 25.92 -12.12 -40.12
N HIS A 14 26.22 -13.40 -40.36
CA HIS A 14 27.60 -13.91 -40.39
C HIS A 14 28.23 -14.00 -41.80
N GLU A 15 27.47 -13.78 -42.87
CA GLU A 15 27.96 -13.93 -44.26
C GLU A 15 28.10 -12.60 -45.03
N GLN A 16 27.79 -11.45 -44.41
CA GLN A 16 28.06 -10.10 -44.96
C GLN A 16 29.20 -9.34 -44.25
N HIS A 17 30.04 -10.04 -43.48
CA HIS A 17 31.36 -9.56 -43.06
C HIS A 17 32.43 -10.47 -43.67
N GLY A 18 32.65 -10.31 -44.98
CA GLY A 18 33.44 -11.26 -45.77
C GLY A 18 33.89 -10.81 -47.17
N SER A 19 34.02 -9.50 -47.43
CA SER A 19 34.79 -9.00 -48.60
C SER A 19 35.17 -7.52 -48.42
N GLY A 20 36.35 -7.11 -48.93
CA GLY A 20 36.75 -5.70 -48.99
C GLY A 20 37.69 -5.21 -47.89
N ALA A 21 38.85 -5.84 -47.73
CA ALA A 21 39.98 -5.24 -47.02
C ALA A 21 40.97 -4.61 -48.02
N GLY A 22 41.49 -3.42 -47.70
CA GLY A 22 42.76 -2.92 -48.24
C GLY A 22 42.73 -1.62 -49.04
N GLU A 23 43.68 -0.74 -48.69
CA GLU A 23 44.32 0.29 -49.55
C GLU A 23 43.49 1.54 -49.94
N ALA A 24 44.04 2.77 -49.93
CA ALA A 24 45.32 3.29 -49.41
C ALA A 24 45.26 4.82 -49.16
N ASN A 25 46.35 5.36 -48.60
CA ASN A 25 46.66 6.79 -48.43
C ASN A 25 46.38 7.68 -49.67
N GLU A 26 46.02 8.96 -49.44
CA GLU A 26 46.91 10.13 -49.62
C GLU A 26 46.15 11.43 -49.23
N HIS A 27 46.64 12.23 -48.28
CA HIS A 27 47.40 13.47 -48.53
C HIS A 27 46.83 14.39 -49.64
N TYR A 28 46.39 15.60 -49.30
CA TYR A 28 47.09 16.87 -49.66
C TYR A 28 46.41 18.14 -49.11
N SER A 29 47.22 19.06 -48.53
CA SER A 29 47.08 20.54 -48.62
C SER A 29 45.82 21.22 -48.03
N ARG A 30 45.78 22.54 -47.74
CA ARG A 30 46.76 23.66 -47.67
C ARG A 30 46.17 24.66 -46.64
N SER A 31 46.91 25.15 -45.65
CA SER A 31 47.71 26.40 -45.70
C SER A 31 46.92 27.69 -45.95
N ARG A 32 47.16 28.69 -45.06
CA ARG A 32 46.97 30.15 -45.24
C ARG A 32 45.51 30.66 -45.36
N SER A 33 45.18 31.91 -45.01
CA SER A 33 45.98 33.03 -44.45
C SER A 33 45.07 34.15 -43.90
N GLU A 34 45.53 34.77 -42.80
CA GLU A 34 45.67 36.23 -42.58
C GLU A 34 44.44 37.16 -42.52
N GLY A 35 44.61 38.25 -41.75
CA GLY A 35 43.58 39.27 -41.47
C GLY A 35 43.52 39.63 -39.96
N SER A 36 44.59 40.06 -39.30
CA SER A 36 45.03 41.48 -39.21
C SER A 36 43.95 42.43 -38.64
N HIS A 37 44.14 43.23 -37.58
CA HIS A 37 45.34 43.99 -37.20
C HIS A 37 45.31 44.51 -35.74
N LEU A 38 46.51 44.68 -35.14
CA LEU A 38 46.98 45.78 -34.25
C LEU A 38 46.28 46.03 -32.88
N ASN A 39 47.02 45.87 -31.75
CA ASN A 39 47.75 46.90 -30.97
C ASN A 39 46.86 47.92 -30.22
N GLY A 40 47.10 48.28 -28.95
CA GLY A 40 48.22 47.94 -28.05
C GLY A 40 48.06 48.55 -26.64
N ALA A 41 49.19 48.77 -25.94
CA ALA A 41 49.32 49.39 -24.59
C ALA A 41 48.40 50.62 -24.35
N GLY A 42 47.91 50.95 -23.14
CA GLY A 42 48.47 50.78 -21.79
C GLY A 42 48.78 52.17 -21.20
N GLY A 43 48.51 52.44 -19.91
CA GLY A 43 48.87 53.73 -19.30
C GLY A 43 47.96 54.25 -18.17
N ARG A 44 48.59 54.75 -17.10
CA ARG A 44 48.00 55.37 -15.89
C ARG A 44 47.50 56.80 -16.15
N GLY A 45 46.60 57.33 -15.29
CA GLY A 45 46.65 58.77 -14.93
C GLY A 45 45.37 59.50 -14.48
N LEU A 46 45.27 59.77 -13.16
CA LEU A 46 44.88 61.06 -12.50
C LEU A 46 43.56 61.81 -12.86
N SER A 47 42.63 61.85 -11.88
CA SER A 47 41.97 63.00 -11.18
C SER A 47 41.74 64.39 -11.83
N PRO A 48 40.97 65.31 -11.18
CA PRO A 48 39.53 65.36 -10.79
C PRO A 48 38.85 66.63 -11.43
N PRO A 49 37.74 67.30 -10.97
CA PRO A 49 37.55 67.94 -9.63
C PRO A 49 36.08 68.15 -9.10
N ALA A 50 35.97 68.63 -7.84
CA ALA A 50 35.05 69.66 -7.27
C ALA A 50 33.51 69.70 -7.55
N ALA A 51 32.64 70.35 -6.74
CA ALA A 51 32.62 70.71 -5.31
C ALA A 51 31.26 71.39 -4.97
N THR A 52 30.78 71.29 -3.73
CA THR A 52 29.93 72.31 -3.06
C THR A 52 29.96 72.12 -1.54
N ASN A 53 29.41 73.04 -0.75
CA ASN A 53 29.96 73.33 0.60
C ASN A 53 28.96 73.98 1.61
N GLY A 54 29.06 73.56 2.88
CA GLY A 54 28.65 74.31 4.08
C GLY A 54 27.23 74.04 4.65
N TYR A 55 26.91 74.44 5.89
CA TYR A 55 27.72 74.68 7.11
C TYR A 55 26.79 74.96 8.32
N TYR A 56 27.18 74.51 9.52
CA TYR A 56 26.83 75.01 10.89
C TYR A 56 25.39 75.05 11.49
N SER A 57 25.32 74.42 12.69
CA SER A 57 24.83 74.93 14.00
C SER A 57 23.33 74.98 14.42
N ALA A 58 23.05 74.14 15.43
CA ALA A 58 22.59 74.51 16.80
C ALA A 58 21.10 74.62 17.22
N SER A 59 20.89 74.18 18.46
CA SER A 59 19.92 74.64 19.48
C SER A 59 18.50 74.03 19.60
N ARG A 60 18.37 73.15 20.61
CA ARG A 60 17.63 73.39 21.88
C ARG A 60 16.10 73.20 21.96
N GLU A 61 15.74 72.16 22.73
CA GLU A 61 14.65 72.03 23.73
C GLU A 61 13.37 72.88 23.64
N GLN A 62 12.20 72.23 23.81
CA GLN A 62 11.43 72.43 25.06
C GLN A 62 10.47 71.28 25.44
N HIS A 63 10.31 71.11 26.76
CA HIS A 63 9.51 70.12 27.48
C HIS A 63 7.99 70.45 27.47
N LYS A 64 7.07 69.59 27.96
CA LYS A 64 6.66 69.38 29.39
C LYS A 64 5.42 68.45 29.41
N THR A 65 4.95 67.74 30.45
CA THR A 65 5.28 67.38 31.87
C THR A 65 4.34 66.19 32.24
N ASN A 66 4.37 65.42 33.35
CA ASN A 66 5.05 65.38 34.67
C ASN A 66 5.06 63.87 35.13
N GLY A 67 5.69 63.44 36.25
CA GLY A 67 6.59 64.13 37.18
C GLY A 67 6.38 63.73 38.66
N GLY A 68 7.33 62.98 39.26
CA GLY A 68 7.52 62.85 40.72
C GLY A 68 7.67 61.42 41.29
N ILE A 69 8.46 61.10 42.32
CA ILE A 69 9.45 61.83 43.17
C ILE A 69 10.50 60.81 43.74
N HIS A 70 11.77 61.22 43.84
CA HIS A 70 12.89 60.91 44.80
C HIS A 70 12.79 59.76 45.87
N HIS A 71 13.85 59.15 46.46
CA HIS A 71 15.31 59.39 46.47
C HIS A 71 16.14 58.19 47.06
N SER A 72 17.46 58.16 46.80
CA SER A 72 18.61 57.73 47.65
C SER A 72 18.59 56.48 48.57
N GLY A 73 19.71 55.74 48.63
CA GLY A 73 20.08 54.96 49.82
C GLY A 73 21.15 53.88 49.59
N SER A 74 22.19 53.83 50.44
CA SER A 74 23.37 52.97 50.30
C SER A 74 23.45 51.81 51.30
N GLN A 75 24.03 50.68 50.86
CA GLN A 75 24.86 49.71 51.60
C GLN A 75 24.30 48.82 52.75
N GLN A 76 24.76 47.56 52.68
CA GLN A 76 25.20 46.65 53.76
C GLN A 76 24.22 45.78 54.60
N GLN A 77 24.37 44.46 54.36
CA GLN A 77 24.65 43.37 55.32
C GLN A 77 23.58 42.73 56.24
N LEU A 78 23.44 41.40 56.02
CA LEU A 78 23.49 40.27 56.98
C LEU A 78 22.29 39.87 57.87
N ARG A 79 21.83 38.63 57.58
CA ARG A 79 21.47 37.48 58.47
C ARG A 79 20.11 37.41 59.19
N ARG A 80 19.50 36.21 59.02
CA ARG A 80 18.69 35.35 59.92
C ARG A 80 18.55 35.83 61.38
N THR A 81 17.41 35.68 62.06
CA THR A 81 16.83 34.37 62.49
C THR A 81 15.29 34.35 62.70
N GLU A 82 14.77 33.19 63.07
CA GLU A 82 13.37 32.81 63.34
C GLU A 82 12.80 33.37 64.66
N GLU A 83 11.46 33.34 64.86
CA GLU A 83 10.79 32.72 66.04
C GLU A 83 9.22 32.78 66.05
N PHE A 84 8.58 31.61 65.98
CA PHE A 84 7.56 31.01 66.89
C PHE A 84 6.30 31.70 67.52
N HIS A 85 5.40 30.80 68.00
CA HIS A 85 4.22 30.92 68.92
C HIS A 85 2.80 31.21 68.32
N GLU A 86 1.66 30.61 68.76
CA GLU A 86 1.38 29.51 69.73
C GLU A 86 -0.10 28.95 69.64
N ARG A 87 -0.37 27.77 70.28
CA ARG A 87 -1.61 27.30 71.02
C ARG A 87 -2.77 26.44 70.43
N SER A 88 -2.83 25.19 70.95
CA SER A 88 -3.91 24.53 71.78
C SER A 88 -5.31 24.15 71.18
N ARG A 89 -6.05 23.08 71.60
CA ARG A 89 -5.94 22.08 72.71
C ARG A 89 -6.88 20.84 72.56
N SER A 90 -6.46 19.66 73.08
CA SER A 90 -7.25 18.52 73.66
C SER A 90 -8.19 17.67 72.75
N ARG A 91 -8.49 16.36 73.01
CA ARG A 91 -8.48 15.54 74.25
C ARG A 91 -8.30 14.00 73.97
N GLY A 92 -7.75 13.23 74.92
CA GLY A 92 -7.23 11.83 74.80
C GLY A 92 -8.22 10.65 74.64
N GLY A 93 -7.83 9.37 74.81
CA GLY A 93 -6.52 8.78 75.18
C GLY A 93 -6.56 7.24 75.42
N ASP A 94 -5.37 6.64 75.67
CA ASP A 94 -5.09 5.46 76.55
C ASP A 94 -5.60 4.02 76.17
N TYR A 95 -4.95 2.86 76.44
CA TYR A 95 -3.81 2.44 77.30
C TYR A 95 -3.07 1.14 76.85
N ARG A 96 -1.72 1.12 77.02
CA ARG A 96 -0.86 0.10 77.69
C ARG A 96 -0.36 -1.25 77.05
N ASN A 97 0.97 -1.42 77.13
CA ASN A 97 1.87 -2.58 76.89
C ASN A 97 1.56 -3.95 77.58
N GLY A 98 2.13 -5.05 77.02
CA GLY A 98 2.65 -6.17 77.84
C GLY A 98 3.06 -7.53 77.20
N TYR A 99 4.37 -7.73 76.94
CA TYR A 99 5.18 -8.98 77.12
C TYR A 99 5.10 -10.27 76.23
N SER A 100 6.21 -10.48 75.49
CA SER A 100 7.15 -11.65 75.47
C SER A 100 6.85 -13.04 74.84
N GLY A 101 7.74 -13.43 73.90
CA GLY A 101 8.42 -14.76 73.77
C GLY A 101 7.60 -15.98 73.27
N ARG A 102 8.17 -17.03 72.65
CA ARG A 102 9.59 -17.42 72.39
C ARG A 102 9.64 -18.59 71.36
N PHE A 103 10.72 -18.65 70.55
CA PHE A 103 11.34 -19.83 69.87
C PHE A 103 10.58 -20.82 68.96
N GLY A 104 11.24 -21.16 67.86
CA GLY A 104 11.10 -22.39 67.04
C GLY A 104 11.94 -22.23 65.75
N ALA A 105 12.94 -23.08 65.50
CA ALA A 105 14.01 -22.82 64.53
C ALA A 105 14.36 -24.02 63.62
N GLU A 106 15.26 -23.79 62.65
CA GLU A 106 16.01 -24.78 61.83
C GLU A 106 15.21 -25.50 60.71
N ASN A 107 15.79 -25.94 59.57
CA ASN A 107 17.08 -25.69 58.89
C ASN A 107 17.00 -26.24 57.43
N GLY A 108 17.91 -25.85 56.52
CA GLY A 108 18.50 -26.83 55.59
C GLY A 108 18.46 -26.64 54.06
N SER A 109 19.59 -26.12 53.52
CA SER A 109 20.41 -26.77 52.46
C SER A 109 20.12 -26.61 50.95
N LEU A 110 21.21 -26.29 50.23
CA LEU A 110 21.39 -26.14 48.76
C LEU A 110 21.66 -27.49 48.03
N PRO A 111 21.72 -27.53 46.68
CA PRO A 111 23.04 -27.48 46.01
C PRO A 111 23.12 -26.75 44.64
N ARG A 112 24.34 -26.68 44.09
CA ARG A 112 24.78 -25.96 42.86
C ARG A 112 24.79 -26.80 41.57
N GLY A 113 24.74 -26.09 40.42
CA GLY A 113 25.60 -26.30 39.22
C GLY A 113 24.86 -26.68 37.92
N ALA A 114 25.40 -26.52 36.71
CA ALA A 114 26.51 -25.70 36.13
C ALA A 114 26.53 -25.90 34.57
N VAL A 115 27.37 -25.17 33.81
CA VAL A 115 27.84 -25.45 32.41
C VAL A 115 26.83 -25.16 31.27
N THR A 116 27.10 -24.51 30.11
CA THR A 116 28.20 -23.65 29.56
C THR A 116 27.76 -22.95 28.24
N GLU A 117 28.39 -21.81 27.88
CA GLU A 117 28.64 -21.29 26.49
C GLU A 117 27.41 -20.94 25.58
N ARG A 118 27.45 -19.99 24.62
CA ARG A 118 28.54 -19.20 24.00
C ARG A 118 28.03 -17.88 23.36
N ARG A 119 28.87 -16.82 23.45
CA ARG A 119 29.10 -15.66 22.54
C ARG A 119 28.10 -15.34 21.40
N ASN A 120 27.75 -14.06 21.27
CA ASN A 120 28.37 -13.15 20.27
C ASN A 120 28.21 -11.66 20.63
N PHE A 121 28.89 -10.78 19.89
CA PHE A 121 29.29 -9.41 20.28
C PHE A 121 29.17 -8.45 19.07
N TYR A 122 29.13 -7.13 19.33
CA TYR A 122 29.18 -5.99 18.38
C TYR A 122 27.93 -5.69 17.53
N ASP A 123 27.62 -4.42 17.19
CA ASP A 123 27.79 -3.15 17.93
C ASP A 123 26.95 -2.02 17.27
N ALA A 124 26.84 -0.89 17.97
CA ALA A 124 26.62 0.48 17.47
C ALA A 124 25.39 0.84 16.59
N ALA A 125 24.58 1.75 17.12
CA ALA A 125 23.84 2.75 16.35
C ALA A 125 24.07 4.14 16.97
N THR A 126 24.35 5.15 16.14
CA THR A 126 24.33 6.57 16.52
C THR A 126 23.17 7.25 15.82
N GLY A 127 22.35 7.99 16.57
CA GLY A 127 21.10 8.57 16.07
C GLY A 127 21.25 9.96 15.45
N ALA A 128 20.21 10.35 14.70
CA ALA A 128 19.93 11.72 14.28
C ALA A 128 18.45 12.02 14.57
N HIS A 129 18.15 13.22 15.09
CA HIS A 129 16.78 13.66 15.37
C HIS A 129 16.14 14.27 14.12
N GLY A 130 14.98 13.74 13.71
CA GLY A 130 14.10 14.33 12.69
C GLY A 130 12.88 15.04 13.31
N PHE A 131 12.45 16.14 12.71
CA PHE A 131 11.31 16.94 13.16
C PHE A 131 9.94 16.31 12.81
N SER A 132 8.89 16.76 13.51
CA SER A 132 7.50 16.33 13.34
C SER A 132 6.88 16.77 12.00
N GLU A 133 6.35 15.82 11.23
CA GLU A 133 5.54 16.05 10.00
C GLU A 133 4.06 15.63 10.19
N ASN A 134 3.37 16.13 11.22
CA ASN A 134 1.97 15.77 11.50
C ASN A 134 0.96 16.89 11.19
N SER A 135 0.63 17.08 9.90
CA SER A 135 -0.63 17.77 9.50
C SER A 135 -1.16 17.45 8.09
N SER A 136 -0.68 16.39 7.41
CA SER A 136 -1.13 16.04 6.04
C SER A 136 -1.44 14.56 5.81
N TRP A 137 -1.29 13.70 6.83
CA TRP A 137 -1.40 12.25 6.69
C TRP A 137 -2.85 11.71 6.76
N GLU A 138 -3.76 12.44 7.41
CA GLU A 138 -5.14 11.99 7.65
C GLU A 138 -5.97 11.88 6.35
N THR A 139 -5.74 12.76 5.38
CA THR A 139 -6.42 12.71 4.08
C THR A 139 -5.93 11.54 3.21
N ARG A 140 -4.69 11.09 3.41
CA ARG A 140 -4.03 10.06 2.60
C ARG A 140 -4.55 8.65 2.91
N GLU A 141 -4.62 8.28 4.20
CA GLU A 141 -5.17 6.98 4.60
C GLU A 141 -6.64 6.79 4.19
N HIS A 142 -7.43 7.87 4.19
CA HIS A 142 -8.83 7.81 3.80
C HIS A 142 -9.01 7.42 2.31
N PHE A 143 -8.10 7.88 1.45
CA PHE A 143 -8.13 7.60 0.01
C PHE A 143 -7.58 6.20 -0.32
N GLU A 144 -6.44 5.82 0.25
CA GLU A 144 -5.84 4.48 0.04
C GLU A 144 -6.77 3.35 0.55
N ARG A 145 -7.49 3.56 1.67
CA ARG A 145 -8.51 2.62 2.20
C ARG A 145 -9.80 2.55 1.38
N LYS A 146 -10.08 3.52 0.49
CA LYS A 146 -11.19 3.47 -0.48
C LYS A 146 -10.83 2.60 -1.68
N VAL A 147 -9.65 2.83 -2.28
CA VAL A 147 -9.19 2.14 -3.49
C VAL A 147 -9.13 0.61 -3.28
N GLN A 148 -8.61 0.14 -2.13
CA GLN A 148 -8.58 -1.29 -1.81
C GLN A 148 -9.96 -1.93 -1.56
N LYS A 149 -11.02 -1.14 -1.33
CA LYS A 149 -12.39 -1.65 -1.11
C LYS A 149 -13.26 -1.70 -2.37
N GLY A 150 -12.85 -1.05 -3.46
CA GLY A 150 -13.56 -1.12 -4.75
C GLY A 150 -13.48 -2.51 -5.39
N GLY A 151 -12.27 -3.09 -5.45
CA GLY A 151 -12.02 -4.34 -6.17
C GLY A 151 -12.62 -5.62 -5.56
N GLN A 152 -13.00 -5.63 -4.28
CA GLN A 152 -13.48 -6.85 -3.60
C GLN A 152 -15.00 -7.08 -3.65
N LYS A 153 -15.81 -6.09 -4.08
CA LYS A 153 -17.27 -6.20 -4.04
C LYS A 153 -17.92 -6.88 -5.24
N ALA A 154 -17.18 -7.16 -6.31
CA ALA A 154 -17.73 -7.75 -7.55
C ALA A 154 -17.83 -9.29 -7.56
N ALA A 155 -17.32 -10.00 -6.53
CA ALA A 155 -17.17 -11.46 -6.54
C ALA A 155 -18.14 -12.24 -5.62
N ALA A 156 -19.14 -11.57 -5.03
CA ALA A 156 -20.08 -12.17 -4.06
C ALA A 156 -21.54 -12.05 -4.56
N GLY A 157 -21.87 -12.77 -5.65
CA GLY A 157 -23.14 -12.55 -6.37
C GLY A 157 -23.67 -13.71 -7.20
N THR A 158 -23.37 -14.98 -6.89
CA THR A 158 -24.08 -16.12 -7.51
C THR A 158 -24.02 -17.39 -6.66
N LEU A 159 -25.06 -18.23 -6.77
CA LEU A 159 -25.19 -19.62 -6.28
C LEU A 159 -25.54 -19.84 -4.80
N GLY A 160 -26.82 -19.62 -4.47
CA GLY A 160 -27.54 -20.49 -3.54
C GLY A 160 -28.53 -21.36 -4.30
N SER A 161 -28.32 -22.69 -4.37
CA SER A 161 -29.36 -23.72 -4.63
C SER A 161 -28.81 -25.15 -4.79
N ARG A 162 -28.65 -25.88 -3.68
CA ARG A 162 -29.11 -27.28 -3.56
C ARG A 162 -28.97 -27.77 -2.12
N ALA A 163 -30.02 -28.39 -1.59
CA ALA A 163 -30.10 -28.83 -0.20
C ALA A 163 -30.27 -30.36 -0.09
N ARG A 164 -29.86 -30.88 1.08
CA ARG A 164 -30.20 -32.19 1.69
C ARG A 164 -29.73 -33.48 0.97
N LEU A 165 -28.85 -34.22 1.65
CA LEU A 165 -29.29 -35.45 2.32
C LEU A 165 -28.46 -35.78 3.58
N ASP A 166 -29.19 -35.91 4.69
CA ASP A 166 -28.98 -36.60 5.98
C ASP A 166 -27.61 -37.20 6.39
N GLN A 167 -27.07 -36.62 7.48
CA GLN A 167 -27.10 -37.21 8.84
C GLN A 167 -26.61 -38.67 9.05
N TRP A 168 -25.60 -38.87 9.93
CA TRP A 168 -25.59 -39.77 11.11
C TRP A 168 -24.18 -39.83 11.75
N GLY A 169 -24.07 -40.13 13.06
CA GLY A 169 -22.87 -40.79 13.61
C GLY A 169 -21.89 -39.97 14.46
N SER A 170 -22.26 -39.76 15.72
CA SER A 170 -21.37 -39.42 16.86
C SER A 170 -20.07 -40.24 16.96
N GLY A 171 -18.99 -39.64 17.51
CA GLY A 171 -18.17 -40.34 18.52
C GLY A 171 -16.64 -40.33 18.37
N SER A 172 -15.98 -39.47 19.16
CA SER A 172 -14.67 -39.68 19.83
C SER A 172 -13.44 -40.21 19.07
N GLY A 173 -12.37 -39.42 19.10
CA GLY A 173 -11.16 -39.85 19.82
C GLY A 173 -9.83 -39.99 19.05
N LEU A 174 -8.87 -39.17 19.48
CA LEU A 174 -7.41 -39.37 19.45
C LEU A 174 -6.63 -39.15 18.13
N ALA A 175 -5.85 -38.05 18.16
CA ALA A 175 -4.43 -37.91 17.84
C ALA A 175 -3.80 -38.70 16.67
N ILE A 176 -3.07 -37.97 15.81
CA ILE A 176 -1.76 -38.37 15.26
C ILE A 176 -0.92 -37.10 15.03
N GLU A 177 0.33 -37.14 15.44
CA GLU A 177 1.32 -36.07 15.21
C GLU A 177 1.82 -36.05 13.76
N ARG A 178 2.47 -34.96 13.38
CA ARG A 178 3.15 -34.83 12.09
C ARG A 178 4.54 -35.47 12.13
N MET A 179 5.02 -35.80 10.92
CA MET A 179 6.34 -35.44 10.34
C MET A 179 7.35 -36.57 10.02
N HIS A 180 7.88 -36.47 8.78
CA HIS A 180 8.97 -37.25 8.15
C HIS A 180 8.72 -38.76 7.92
N ASP A 181 9.22 -39.40 6.85
CA ASP A 181 10.41 -39.06 6.04
C ASP A 181 10.32 -39.42 4.54
N SER A 182 11.33 -39.06 3.73
CA SER A 182 11.37 -39.16 2.26
C SER A 182 12.18 -40.35 1.72
N SER A 183 11.73 -40.99 0.62
CA SER A 183 12.57 -41.64 -0.41
C SER A 183 11.73 -42.37 -1.50
N VAL A 184 12.19 -42.67 -2.73
CA VAL A 184 13.01 -41.93 -3.73
C VAL A 184 13.03 -42.76 -5.06
N LEU A 185 12.88 -42.08 -6.23
CA LEU A 185 13.17 -42.49 -7.65
C LEU A 185 12.05 -42.91 -8.65
N GLN A 186 11.94 -42.09 -9.71
CA GLN A 186 11.96 -42.38 -11.18
C GLN A 186 11.04 -43.49 -11.77
N ARG A 187 10.40 -43.34 -12.95
CA ARG A 187 10.73 -42.58 -14.19
C ARG A 187 9.51 -42.58 -15.17
N GLU A 188 9.38 -41.56 -16.04
CA GLU A 188 8.61 -41.55 -17.34
C GLU A 188 7.08 -41.85 -17.26
N ARG A 189 6.18 -41.48 -18.19
CA ARG A 189 6.03 -40.44 -19.24
C ARG A 189 4.51 -40.32 -19.55
N GLU A 190 4.07 -39.16 -20.08
CA GLU A 190 2.90 -38.92 -20.96
C GLU A 190 1.60 -39.79 -20.85
N THR A 191 0.43 -39.19 -20.55
CA THR A 191 -0.88 -39.35 -21.26
C THR A 191 -2.01 -38.45 -20.70
N SER A 192 -2.77 -37.78 -21.59
CA SER A 192 -4.22 -37.41 -21.59
C SER A 192 -5.06 -37.40 -20.28
N SER A 193 -6.02 -36.50 -19.99
CA SER A 193 -6.66 -35.38 -20.71
C SER A 193 -7.47 -34.50 -19.72
N PRO A 194 -7.75 -33.21 -20.01
CA PRO A 194 -8.78 -32.42 -19.31
C PRO A 194 -10.05 -32.17 -20.15
N GLU A 195 -11.22 -32.22 -19.49
CA GLU A 195 -12.56 -32.07 -20.11
C GLU A 195 -12.99 -30.59 -20.41
N PRO A 196 -14.06 -30.37 -21.21
CA PRO A 196 -14.19 -29.16 -22.02
C PRO A 196 -15.18 -28.09 -21.50
N SER A 197 -14.68 -26.88 -21.28
CA SER A 197 -15.49 -25.63 -21.31
C SER A 197 -14.70 -24.33 -21.55
N SER A 198 -13.36 -24.37 -21.65
CA SER A 198 -12.51 -23.16 -21.71
C SER A 198 -12.15 -22.64 -23.13
N SER A 199 -12.87 -23.07 -24.17
CA SER A 199 -12.47 -22.84 -25.57
C SER A 199 -12.75 -21.44 -26.12
N HIS A 200 -13.91 -20.83 -25.81
CA HIS A 200 -14.24 -19.49 -26.34
C HIS A 200 -13.40 -18.36 -25.71
N GLN A 201 -13.20 -18.38 -24.40
CA GLN A 201 -12.48 -17.33 -23.66
C GLN A 201 -10.98 -17.27 -24.02
N LYS A 202 -10.39 -18.39 -24.47
CA LYS A 202 -8.98 -18.43 -24.93
C LYS A 202 -8.79 -17.93 -26.36
N HIS A 203 -9.79 -18.08 -27.24
CA HIS A 203 -9.68 -17.60 -28.62
C HIS A 203 -9.56 -16.06 -28.65
N VAL A 204 -10.49 -15.33 -28.04
CA VAL A 204 -10.53 -13.86 -28.13
C VAL A 204 -9.26 -13.20 -27.57
N GLN A 205 -8.75 -13.68 -26.42
CA GLN A 205 -7.48 -13.18 -25.87
C GLN A 205 -6.26 -13.54 -26.73
N GLN A 206 -6.27 -14.67 -27.45
CA GLN A 206 -5.21 -14.99 -28.41
C GLN A 206 -5.26 -14.05 -29.64
N HIS A 207 -6.43 -13.67 -30.16
CA HIS A 207 -6.50 -12.78 -31.33
C HIS A 207 -5.83 -11.41 -31.08
N GLN A 208 -6.03 -10.78 -29.91
CA GLN A 208 -5.36 -9.51 -29.58
C GLN A 208 -3.85 -9.68 -29.33
N HIS A 209 -3.44 -10.69 -28.57
CA HIS A 209 -2.00 -10.93 -28.31
C HIS A 209 -1.23 -11.33 -29.57
N VAL A 210 -1.85 -12.07 -30.50
CA VAL A 210 -1.19 -12.53 -31.72
C VAL A 210 -1.06 -11.38 -32.73
N MET A 211 -2.06 -10.51 -32.88
CA MET A 211 -1.95 -9.28 -33.69
C MET A 211 -0.75 -8.42 -33.23
N HIS A 212 -0.63 -8.14 -31.93
CA HIS A 212 0.49 -7.37 -31.38
C HIS A 212 1.84 -8.13 -31.42
N PHE A 213 1.83 -9.46 -31.62
CA PHE A 213 3.03 -10.29 -31.80
C PHE A 213 3.47 -10.41 -33.27
N TRP A 214 2.56 -10.22 -34.24
CA TRP A 214 2.89 -10.14 -35.67
C TRP A 214 3.37 -8.74 -36.07
N LEU A 215 2.81 -7.69 -35.47
CA LEU A 215 3.12 -6.29 -35.77
C LEU A 215 4.10 -5.66 -34.76
N GLY A 216 4.49 -6.38 -33.72
CA GLY A 216 5.38 -5.90 -32.66
C GLY A 216 6.85 -5.80 -33.08
N LEU A 217 7.26 -4.57 -33.44
CA LEU A 217 8.65 -4.04 -33.49
C LEU A 217 9.61 -4.65 -34.54
N ASP A 218 10.21 -3.76 -35.34
CA ASP A 218 11.40 -3.95 -36.19
C ASP A 218 11.37 -5.09 -37.26
N VAL A 219 10.20 -5.58 -37.66
CA VAL A 219 10.08 -6.48 -38.81
C VAL A 219 10.01 -5.66 -40.10
N ASN A 220 11.11 -5.62 -40.86
CA ASN A 220 11.15 -4.91 -42.15
C ASN A 220 10.40 -5.69 -43.25
N TRP A 221 9.08 -5.49 -43.33
CA TRP A 221 8.17 -6.10 -44.32
C TRP A 221 8.56 -5.81 -45.78
N ARG A 222 9.23 -4.66 -46.03
CA ARG A 222 9.65 -4.19 -47.37
C ARG A 222 10.52 -5.19 -48.14
N ASN A 223 11.21 -6.08 -47.43
CA ASN A 223 12.13 -7.04 -48.04
C ASN A 223 11.47 -8.36 -48.52
N GLY A 224 10.16 -8.56 -48.26
CA GLY A 224 9.38 -9.74 -48.65
C GLY A 224 9.53 -10.98 -47.75
N PHE A 225 10.67 -11.14 -47.05
CA PHE A 225 10.95 -12.37 -46.28
C PHE A 225 9.95 -12.64 -45.15
N ALA A 226 9.32 -11.60 -44.60
CA ALA A 226 8.30 -11.77 -43.58
C ALA A 226 7.12 -12.60 -44.13
N PHE A 227 6.58 -12.21 -45.30
CA PHE A 227 5.47 -12.89 -45.97
C PHE A 227 5.83 -14.31 -46.42
N ASP A 228 6.99 -14.50 -47.06
CA ASP A 228 7.47 -15.84 -47.43
C ASP A 228 7.64 -16.77 -46.21
N ALA A 229 8.06 -16.22 -45.06
CA ALA A 229 8.18 -16.98 -43.82
C ALA A 229 6.81 -17.34 -43.21
N ILE A 230 5.75 -16.59 -43.49
CA ILE A 230 4.36 -17.00 -43.18
C ILE A 230 4.01 -18.21 -44.03
N LEU A 231 4.14 -18.07 -45.35
CA LEU A 231 3.77 -19.10 -46.31
C LEU A 231 4.52 -20.42 -46.03
N HIS A 232 5.84 -20.37 -45.84
CA HIS A 232 6.66 -21.54 -45.49
C HIS A 232 6.32 -22.15 -44.12
N TYR A 233 5.84 -21.37 -43.14
CA TYR A 233 5.49 -21.90 -41.81
C TYR A 233 4.16 -22.67 -41.82
N TYR A 234 3.20 -22.24 -42.63
CA TYR A 234 1.90 -22.93 -42.77
C TYR A 234 1.93 -24.03 -43.83
N ARG A 235 2.68 -23.85 -44.93
CA ARG A 235 2.85 -24.81 -46.05
C ARG A 235 4.32 -24.83 -46.52
N PRO A 236 5.21 -25.57 -45.84
CA PRO A 236 6.63 -25.65 -46.20
C PRO A 236 6.91 -26.34 -47.55
N ASP A 237 5.91 -27.03 -48.10
CA ASP A 237 5.92 -27.65 -49.44
C ASP A 237 5.89 -26.64 -50.58
N LEU A 238 5.30 -25.45 -50.37
CA LEU A 238 5.16 -24.42 -51.40
C LEU A 238 6.40 -23.54 -51.56
N VAL A 239 7.27 -23.46 -50.55
CA VAL A 239 8.35 -22.46 -50.46
C VAL A 239 9.70 -23.12 -50.18
N THR A 240 10.59 -23.17 -51.17
CA THR A 240 11.98 -23.59 -50.93
C THR A 240 12.83 -22.39 -50.53
N TRP A 241 13.24 -22.31 -49.26
CA TRP A 241 13.94 -21.13 -48.72
C TRP A 241 15.24 -20.76 -49.48
N GLU A 242 15.94 -21.75 -50.03
CA GLU A 242 17.14 -21.54 -50.87
C GLU A 242 16.86 -20.72 -52.14
N LYS A 243 15.64 -20.79 -52.69
CA LYS A 243 15.21 -19.99 -53.85
C LYS A 243 14.79 -18.59 -53.43
N VAL A 244 14.02 -18.47 -52.35
CA VAL A 244 13.55 -17.18 -51.78
C VAL A 244 14.72 -16.24 -51.45
N LEU A 245 15.83 -16.79 -50.98
CA LEU A 245 17.06 -16.02 -50.69
C LEU A 245 17.74 -15.44 -51.94
N GLN A 246 17.48 -15.97 -53.14
CA GLN A 246 18.07 -15.50 -54.40
C GLN A 246 17.21 -14.47 -55.16
N LEU A 247 15.93 -14.33 -54.80
CA LEU A 247 15.01 -13.38 -55.42
C LEU A 247 15.23 -11.94 -54.92
N SER A 248 14.83 -10.94 -55.71
CA SER A 248 14.74 -9.55 -55.25
C SER A 248 13.56 -9.36 -54.26
N ALA A 249 13.55 -8.26 -53.52
CA ALA A 249 12.47 -7.97 -52.55
C ALA A 249 11.08 -7.92 -53.21
N ARG A 250 11.01 -7.34 -54.42
CA ARG A 250 9.80 -7.19 -55.21
C ARG A 250 9.30 -8.52 -55.78
N GLU A 251 10.21 -9.37 -56.28
CA GLU A 251 9.87 -10.72 -56.74
C GLU A 251 9.42 -11.63 -55.59
N ARG A 252 10.00 -11.49 -54.39
CA ARG A 252 9.54 -12.18 -53.17
C ARG A 252 8.11 -11.79 -52.80
N LEU A 253 7.83 -10.48 -52.72
CA LEU A 253 6.48 -9.98 -52.41
C LEU A 253 5.46 -10.45 -53.44
N GLN A 254 5.79 -10.36 -54.74
CA GLN A 254 4.94 -10.89 -55.81
C GLN A 254 4.67 -12.39 -55.63
N PHE A 255 5.71 -13.21 -55.42
CA PHE A 255 5.56 -14.66 -55.24
C PHE A 255 4.72 -15.01 -54.00
N ALA A 256 4.91 -14.31 -52.88
CA ALA A 256 4.13 -14.51 -51.67
C ALA A 256 2.66 -14.14 -51.89
N PHE A 257 2.38 -12.97 -52.47
CA PHE A 257 1.02 -12.49 -52.75
C PHE A 257 0.31 -13.34 -53.82
N ASP A 258 1.02 -13.78 -54.85
CA ASP A 258 0.51 -14.76 -55.84
C ASP A 258 0.11 -16.07 -55.17
N SER A 259 0.96 -16.60 -54.28
CA SER A 259 0.70 -17.86 -53.57
C SER A 259 -0.44 -17.75 -52.56
N PHE A 260 -0.55 -16.60 -51.86
CA PHE A 260 -1.71 -16.32 -51.00
C PHE A 260 -3.00 -16.10 -51.77
N GLU A 261 -2.94 -15.68 -53.04
CA GLU A 261 -4.12 -15.62 -53.90
C GLU A 261 -4.49 -16.99 -54.48
N SER A 262 -3.52 -17.79 -54.94
CA SER A 262 -3.79 -19.08 -55.62
C SER A 262 -4.16 -20.22 -54.67
N GLU A 263 -3.44 -20.37 -53.55
CA GLU A 263 -3.69 -21.43 -52.56
C GLU A 263 -4.61 -20.92 -51.45
N TYR A 264 -4.30 -19.71 -50.95
CA TYR A 264 -5.08 -18.97 -49.97
C TYR A 264 -6.43 -18.47 -50.49
N GLY A 265 -6.58 -18.11 -51.77
CA GLY A 265 -7.78 -17.39 -52.24
C GLY A 265 -7.92 -15.98 -51.64
N ILE A 266 -6.82 -15.38 -51.15
CA ILE A 266 -6.77 -14.04 -50.54
C ILE A 266 -6.50 -13.03 -51.65
N ALA A 267 -7.47 -12.15 -51.92
CA ALA A 267 -7.33 -11.10 -52.92
C ALA A 267 -6.13 -10.19 -52.60
N LYS A 268 -5.34 -9.86 -53.61
CA LYS A 268 -4.18 -8.95 -53.48
C LYS A 268 -4.66 -7.53 -53.21
N LEU A 269 -4.57 -7.09 -51.96
CA LEU A 269 -4.87 -5.72 -51.53
C LEU A 269 -3.63 -4.82 -51.45
N LEU A 270 -2.45 -5.38 -51.71
CA LEU A 270 -1.16 -4.69 -51.70
C LEU A 270 -0.43 -5.04 -52.99
N ASP A 271 -0.01 -4.02 -53.72
CA ASP A 271 0.94 -4.20 -54.82
C ASP A 271 2.37 -4.27 -54.23
N PRO A 272 3.27 -5.12 -54.77
CA PRO A 272 4.64 -5.23 -54.27
C PRO A 272 5.42 -3.92 -54.25
N GLU A 273 5.14 -3.01 -55.20
CA GLU A 273 5.83 -1.71 -55.33
C GLU A 273 5.58 -0.82 -54.11
N ASP A 274 4.31 -0.71 -53.70
CA ASP A 274 3.86 0.11 -52.55
C ASP A 274 4.43 -0.40 -51.22
N VAL A 275 4.92 -1.64 -51.18
CA VAL A 275 5.53 -2.26 -50.01
C VAL A 275 7.06 -2.22 -50.04
N CYS A 276 7.73 -2.45 -51.18
CA CYS A 276 9.20 -2.43 -51.22
C CYS A 276 9.82 -1.06 -51.51
N ASP A 277 9.23 -0.29 -52.41
CA ASP A 277 9.86 0.89 -53.00
C ASP A 277 9.62 2.18 -52.17
N VAL A 278 8.62 2.18 -51.28
CA VAL A 278 8.28 3.27 -50.34
C VAL A 278 9.12 3.20 -49.06
N GLU A 279 9.62 4.33 -48.56
CA GLU A 279 10.55 4.38 -47.42
C GLU A 279 9.96 3.78 -46.11
N THR A 280 8.68 4.07 -45.86
CA THR A 280 7.82 3.44 -44.84
C THR A 280 6.48 3.05 -45.50
N PRO A 281 6.19 1.75 -45.70
CA PRO A 281 4.91 1.30 -46.27
C PRO A 281 3.74 1.60 -45.31
N ASP A 282 2.54 1.86 -45.84
CA ASP A 282 1.39 2.21 -45.02
C ASP A 282 1.01 1.07 -44.05
N GLU A 283 1.12 1.38 -42.75
CA GLU A 283 0.88 0.42 -41.68
C GLU A 283 -0.56 -0.06 -41.68
N ARG A 284 -1.54 0.80 -42.02
CA ARG A 284 -2.96 0.41 -42.03
C ARG A 284 -3.24 -0.64 -43.11
N SER A 285 -2.72 -0.44 -44.31
CA SER A 285 -2.85 -1.38 -45.43
C SER A 285 -2.12 -2.70 -45.16
N LEU A 286 -0.91 -2.66 -44.57
CA LEU A 286 -0.19 -3.85 -44.09
C LEU A 286 -0.96 -4.59 -42.99
N ILE A 287 -1.47 -3.88 -41.99
CA ILE A 287 -2.29 -4.45 -40.91
C ILE A 287 -3.53 -5.12 -41.49
N THR A 288 -4.27 -4.48 -42.41
CA THR A 288 -5.46 -5.06 -43.02
C THR A 288 -5.14 -6.34 -43.80
N TYR A 289 -4.07 -6.36 -44.62
CA TYR A 289 -3.69 -7.55 -45.38
C TYR A 289 -3.17 -8.68 -44.47
N VAL A 290 -2.33 -8.37 -43.49
CA VAL A 290 -1.85 -9.35 -42.49
C VAL A 290 -3.00 -9.84 -41.60
N SER A 291 -4.02 -9.03 -41.34
CA SER A 291 -5.24 -9.44 -40.62
C SER A 291 -6.09 -10.41 -41.43
N MET A 292 -6.21 -10.20 -42.75
CA MET A 292 -6.87 -11.17 -43.64
C MET A 292 -6.09 -12.49 -43.71
N LEU A 293 -4.77 -12.43 -43.82
CA LEU A 293 -3.89 -13.60 -43.72
C LEU A 293 -4.08 -14.33 -42.39
N HIS A 294 -4.02 -13.60 -41.27
CA HIS A 294 -4.22 -14.14 -39.92
C HIS A 294 -5.56 -14.87 -39.80
N ASN A 295 -6.66 -14.22 -40.16
CA ASN A 295 -8.00 -14.78 -40.03
C ASN A 295 -8.23 -15.99 -40.93
N ARG A 296 -7.62 -16.06 -42.12
CA ARG A 296 -7.74 -17.25 -42.99
C ARG A 296 -6.78 -18.38 -42.61
N LEU A 297 -5.59 -18.08 -42.11
CA LEU A 297 -4.57 -19.07 -41.74
C LEU A 297 -4.77 -19.67 -40.33
N ILE A 298 -5.57 -19.04 -39.47
CA ILE A 298 -5.86 -19.50 -38.10
C ILE A 298 -7.25 -20.16 -37.97
N ASN A 299 -8.16 -19.92 -38.92
CA ASN A 299 -9.42 -20.66 -39.02
C ASN A 299 -9.27 -22.05 -39.67
N GLU A 300 -8.05 -22.51 -39.95
CA GLU A 300 -7.74 -23.94 -40.16
C GLU A 300 -7.76 -24.67 -38.79
N PRO A 301 -8.74 -25.55 -38.53
CA PRO A 301 -8.99 -26.08 -37.20
C PRO A 301 -7.88 -27.03 -36.73
N LYS A 302 -7.12 -26.62 -35.71
CA LYS A 302 -6.22 -27.50 -34.95
C LYS A 302 -6.91 -28.18 -33.76
N GLY A 303 -8.07 -28.77 -34.03
CA GLY A 303 -8.60 -29.92 -33.31
C GLY A 303 -8.56 -31.10 -34.28
N GLY A 304 -7.89 -32.19 -33.92
CA GLY A 304 -7.59 -33.27 -34.87
C GLY A 304 -8.86 -33.87 -35.48
N TYR A 305 -8.78 -34.30 -36.74
CA TYR A 305 -9.86 -35.03 -37.43
C TYR A 305 -10.38 -36.22 -36.61
N ASP A 306 -9.53 -36.79 -35.75
CA ASP A 306 -9.86 -37.82 -34.75
C ASP A 306 -11.07 -37.46 -33.86
N ASP A 307 -11.29 -36.19 -33.50
CA ASP A 307 -12.47 -35.77 -32.72
C ASP A 307 -13.75 -35.80 -33.57
N VAL A 308 -13.67 -35.35 -34.82
CA VAL A 308 -14.78 -35.41 -35.79
C VAL A 308 -15.11 -36.87 -36.09
N ILE A 309 -14.09 -37.70 -36.35
CA ILE A 309 -14.22 -39.14 -36.61
C ILE A 309 -14.76 -39.88 -35.37
N SER A 310 -14.36 -39.49 -34.17
CA SER A 310 -14.87 -40.07 -32.92
C SER A 310 -16.34 -39.73 -32.67
N ARG A 311 -16.74 -38.47 -32.90
CA ARG A 311 -18.17 -38.08 -32.88
C ARG A 311 -18.96 -38.84 -33.94
N LEU A 312 -18.43 -38.92 -35.16
CA LEU A 312 -19.09 -39.59 -36.27
C LEU A 312 -19.30 -41.08 -35.99
N THR A 313 -18.24 -41.79 -35.59
CA THR A 313 -18.27 -43.23 -35.30
C THR A 313 -19.22 -43.54 -34.15
N ARG A 314 -19.20 -42.72 -33.08
CA ARG A 314 -20.12 -42.85 -31.94
C ARG A 314 -21.58 -42.55 -32.34
N GLY A 315 -21.83 -41.50 -33.10
CA GLY A 315 -23.17 -41.15 -33.58
C GLY A 315 -23.74 -42.18 -34.55
N ILE A 316 -22.91 -42.74 -35.42
CA ILE A 316 -23.27 -43.86 -36.31
C ILE A 316 -23.66 -45.11 -35.49
N GLY A 317 -22.91 -45.42 -34.43
CA GLY A 317 -23.22 -46.53 -33.52
C GLY A 317 -24.58 -46.35 -32.83
N ILE A 318 -24.79 -45.22 -32.16
CA ILE A 318 -26.04 -44.90 -31.45
C ILE A 318 -27.25 -44.90 -32.40
N THR A 319 -27.10 -44.38 -33.63
CA THR A 319 -28.20 -44.35 -34.60
C THR A 319 -28.49 -45.73 -35.19
N ASN A 320 -27.47 -46.59 -35.39
CA ASN A 320 -27.69 -48.00 -35.75
C ASN A 320 -28.45 -48.76 -34.66
N GLU A 321 -28.05 -48.64 -33.38
CA GLU A 321 -28.74 -49.30 -32.26
C GLU A 321 -30.22 -48.89 -32.17
N LYS A 322 -30.51 -47.59 -32.33
CA LYS A 322 -31.90 -47.10 -32.39
C LYS A 322 -32.68 -47.65 -33.58
N LEU A 323 -32.05 -47.74 -34.77
CA LEU A 323 -32.67 -48.34 -35.94
C LEU A 323 -32.90 -49.86 -35.77
N ASP A 324 -32.00 -50.59 -35.10
CA ASP A 324 -32.17 -52.01 -34.78
C ASP A 324 -33.33 -52.22 -33.79
N HIS A 325 -33.46 -51.37 -32.77
CA HIS A 325 -34.62 -51.38 -31.86
C HIS A 325 -35.94 -51.05 -32.56
N LEU A 326 -35.93 -50.09 -33.50
CA LEU A 326 -37.11 -49.75 -34.31
C LEU A 326 -37.47 -50.88 -35.27
N LEU A 327 -36.51 -51.58 -35.86
CA LEU A 327 -36.77 -52.78 -36.68
C LEU A 327 -37.51 -53.86 -35.88
N VAL A 328 -37.06 -54.16 -34.65
CA VAL A 328 -37.74 -55.13 -33.77
C VAL A 328 -39.17 -54.67 -33.44
N ARG A 329 -39.40 -53.37 -33.24
CA ARG A 329 -40.76 -52.82 -33.06
C ARG A 329 -41.61 -52.97 -34.31
N ILE A 330 -41.06 -52.71 -35.50
CA ILE A 330 -41.74 -52.89 -36.79
C ILE A 330 -42.11 -54.37 -37.00
N ASP A 331 -41.20 -55.30 -36.73
CA ASP A 331 -41.47 -56.73 -36.88
C ASP A 331 -42.47 -57.23 -35.83
N ASN A 332 -42.44 -56.73 -34.59
CA ASN A 332 -43.48 -57.00 -33.58
C ASN A 332 -44.86 -56.51 -34.04
N VAL A 333 -44.95 -55.32 -34.64
CA VAL A 333 -46.22 -54.79 -35.20
C VAL A 333 -46.69 -55.64 -36.39
N ASN A 334 -45.81 -56.10 -37.28
CA ASN A 334 -46.18 -57.04 -38.34
C ASN A 334 -46.71 -58.37 -37.77
N VAL A 335 -46.09 -58.92 -36.72
CA VAL A 335 -46.56 -60.16 -36.06
C VAL A 335 -47.89 -59.95 -35.33
N ALA A 336 -48.13 -58.75 -34.76
CA ALA A 336 -49.41 -58.40 -34.15
C ALA A 336 -50.53 -58.19 -35.18
N GLU A 337 -50.20 -57.66 -36.37
CA GLU A 337 -51.09 -57.58 -37.54
C GLU A 337 -51.48 -59.00 -38.01
N GLU A 338 -50.51 -59.89 -38.20
CA GLU A 338 -50.75 -61.31 -38.59
C GLU A 338 -51.57 -62.09 -37.57
N ARG A 339 -51.53 -61.69 -36.28
CA ARG A 339 -52.33 -62.27 -35.19
C ARG A 339 -53.73 -61.66 -35.05
N GLY A 340 -54.05 -60.61 -35.78
CA GLY A 340 -55.36 -59.94 -35.72
C GLY A 340 -55.60 -59.12 -34.44
N GLU A 341 -54.58 -58.41 -33.95
CA GLU A 341 -54.73 -57.49 -32.82
C GLU A 341 -55.61 -56.26 -33.14
N ARG A 342 -56.03 -55.51 -32.12
CA ARG A 342 -56.97 -54.39 -32.29
C ARG A 342 -56.35 -53.25 -33.09
N PHE A 343 -57.08 -52.80 -34.11
CA PHE A 343 -56.71 -51.69 -35.00
C PHE A 343 -56.17 -50.45 -34.27
N GLU A 344 -56.87 -49.96 -33.24
CA GLU A 344 -56.51 -48.76 -32.47
C GLU A 344 -55.13 -48.87 -31.78
N ILE A 345 -54.74 -50.08 -31.38
CA ILE A 345 -53.45 -50.35 -30.73
C ILE A 345 -52.34 -50.35 -31.78
N LEU A 346 -52.58 -51.03 -32.91
CA LEU A 346 -51.66 -51.07 -34.05
C LEU A 346 -51.45 -49.66 -34.65
N GLU A 347 -52.51 -48.89 -34.86
CA GLU A 347 -52.44 -47.51 -35.37
C GLU A 347 -51.58 -46.62 -34.46
N ARG A 348 -51.76 -46.70 -33.14
CA ARG A 348 -50.94 -45.95 -32.19
C ARG A 348 -49.48 -46.37 -32.23
N GLN A 349 -49.20 -47.68 -32.21
CA GLN A 349 -47.83 -48.20 -32.26
C GLN A 349 -47.12 -47.84 -33.57
N VAL A 350 -47.82 -47.90 -34.71
CA VAL A 350 -47.30 -47.46 -36.01
C VAL A 350 -46.95 -45.97 -35.98
N ARG A 351 -47.84 -45.12 -35.45
CA ARG A 351 -47.60 -43.67 -35.32
C ARG A 351 -46.38 -43.37 -34.44
N GLU A 352 -46.30 -44.00 -33.27
CA GLU A 352 -45.14 -43.85 -32.36
C GLU A 352 -43.82 -44.26 -33.04
N ILE A 353 -43.81 -45.32 -33.85
CA ILE A 353 -42.62 -45.75 -34.61
C ILE A 353 -42.28 -44.75 -35.74
N VAL A 354 -43.29 -44.20 -36.44
CA VAL A 354 -43.09 -43.18 -37.48
C VAL A 354 -42.52 -41.89 -36.88
N ASP A 355 -43.06 -41.42 -35.76
CA ASP A 355 -42.55 -40.24 -35.04
C ASP A 355 -41.10 -40.46 -34.58
N ASP A 356 -40.78 -41.62 -34.00
CA ASP A 356 -39.41 -41.99 -33.62
C ASP A 356 -38.45 -42.05 -34.83
N LEU A 357 -38.92 -42.52 -35.99
CA LEU A 357 -38.15 -42.50 -37.23
C LEU A 357 -37.95 -41.08 -37.78
N HIS A 358 -38.90 -40.16 -37.60
CA HIS A 358 -38.69 -38.75 -37.95
C HIS A 358 -37.70 -38.05 -37.02
N LEU A 359 -37.74 -38.35 -35.71
CA LEU A 359 -36.77 -37.83 -34.73
C LEU A 359 -35.31 -38.27 -34.97
N LEU A 360 -35.10 -39.33 -35.77
CA LEU A 360 -33.75 -39.73 -36.22
C LEU A 360 -33.21 -38.91 -37.40
N LYS A 361 -34.02 -38.07 -38.07
CA LYS A 361 -33.55 -37.28 -39.22
C LYS A 361 -32.53 -36.18 -38.86
N PRO A 362 -32.77 -35.30 -37.86
CA PRO A 362 -31.79 -34.26 -37.52
C PRO A 362 -30.41 -34.81 -37.10
N PRO A 363 -30.31 -35.87 -36.26
CA PRO A 363 -29.02 -36.50 -35.94
C PRO A 363 -28.29 -37.09 -37.16
N ILE A 364 -29.02 -37.60 -38.16
CA ILE A 364 -28.42 -38.11 -39.41
C ILE A 364 -27.92 -36.94 -40.27
N ASP A 365 -28.63 -35.81 -40.31
CA ASP A 365 -28.19 -34.60 -41.02
C ASP A 365 -26.96 -33.95 -40.37
N GLU A 366 -26.86 -33.97 -39.03
CA GLU A 366 -25.64 -33.57 -38.30
C GLU A 366 -24.45 -34.48 -38.66
N LEU A 367 -24.67 -35.81 -38.76
CA LEU A 367 -23.63 -36.74 -39.23
C LEU A 367 -23.23 -36.49 -40.69
N PHE A 368 -24.16 -36.10 -41.57
CA PHE A 368 -23.80 -35.67 -42.93
C PHE A 368 -22.97 -34.38 -42.94
N SER A 369 -23.25 -33.44 -42.04
CA SER A 369 -22.45 -32.22 -41.86
C SER A 369 -21.02 -32.53 -41.40
N ASP A 370 -20.85 -33.40 -40.39
CA ASP A 370 -19.53 -33.85 -39.93
C ASP A 370 -18.77 -34.65 -41.03
N VAL A 371 -19.47 -35.44 -41.88
CA VAL A 371 -18.87 -36.08 -43.07
C VAL A 371 -18.44 -35.05 -44.11
N GLU A 372 -19.22 -33.98 -44.33
CA GLU A 372 -18.90 -32.94 -45.29
C GLU A 372 -17.62 -32.18 -44.90
N ILE A 373 -17.42 -31.93 -43.61
CA ILE A 373 -16.17 -31.37 -43.06
C ILE A 373 -14.97 -32.28 -43.39
N LEU A 374 -15.12 -33.61 -43.25
CA LEU A 374 -14.09 -34.59 -43.65
C LEU A 374 -13.92 -34.70 -45.19
N ARG A 375 -14.93 -34.30 -45.98
CA ARG A 375 -14.91 -34.32 -47.45
C ARG A 375 -14.18 -33.12 -48.04
N GLN A 376 -14.45 -31.92 -47.51
CA GLN A 376 -13.80 -30.69 -47.93
C GLN A 376 -12.28 -30.76 -47.74
N GLN A 377 -11.82 -31.48 -46.70
CA GLN A 377 -10.40 -31.67 -46.37
C GLN A 377 -9.79 -32.99 -46.88
N ARG A 378 -10.48 -33.72 -47.77
CA ARG A 378 -10.00 -34.96 -48.44
C ARG A 378 -9.46 -36.06 -47.49
N HIS A 379 -10.06 -36.25 -46.30
CA HIS A 379 -9.61 -37.27 -45.36
C HIS A 379 -9.80 -38.70 -45.93
N SER A 380 -8.88 -39.62 -45.60
CA SER A 380 -8.80 -40.95 -46.23
C SER A 380 -10.02 -41.84 -45.94
N GLN A 381 -10.58 -41.74 -44.74
CA GLN A 381 -11.73 -42.53 -44.29
C GLN A 381 -13.10 -41.93 -44.69
N THR A 382 -13.13 -40.75 -45.31
CA THR A 382 -14.40 -40.05 -45.64
C THR A 382 -15.31 -40.88 -46.52
N ALA A 383 -14.77 -41.65 -47.47
CA ALA A 383 -15.59 -42.49 -48.35
C ALA A 383 -16.34 -43.60 -47.59
N ASP A 384 -15.67 -44.27 -46.65
CA ASP A 384 -16.26 -45.35 -45.86
C ASP A 384 -17.24 -44.82 -44.80
N LEU A 385 -16.89 -43.72 -44.14
CA LEU A 385 -17.76 -43.06 -43.17
C LEU A 385 -19.01 -42.46 -43.82
N ASN A 386 -18.87 -41.78 -44.97
CA ASN A 386 -20.01 -41.32 -45.76
C ASN A 386 -20.92 -42.49 -46.17
N LYS A 387 -20.34 -43.62 -46.61
CA LYS A 387 -21.11 -44.82 -46.96
C LYS A 387 -21.89 -45.38 -45.76
N GLN A 388 -21.37 -45.27 -44.53
CA GLN A 388 -22.09 -45.67 -43.32
C GLN A 388 -23.24 -44.71 -43.00
N VAL A 389 -23.04 -43.39 -43.07
CA VAL A 389 -24.12 -42.39 -42.83
C VAL A 389 -25.21 -42.47 -43.90
N VAL A 390 -24.84 -42.63 -45.18
CA VAL A 390 -25.78 -42.95 -46.27
C VAL A 390 -26.55 -44.25 -45.98
N GLY A 391 -25.87 -45.27 -45.43
CA GLY A 391 -26.51 -46.51 -45.00
C GLY A 391 -27.56 -46.31 -43.89
N LEU A 392 -27.31 -45.41 -42.93
CA LEU A 392 -28.30 -45.06 -41.88
C LEU A 392 -29.55 -44.41 -42.48
N GLU A 393 -29.39 -43.41 -43.34
CA GLU A 393 -30.54 -42.74 -43.97
C GLU A 393 -31.29 -43.70 -44.91
N GLN A 394 -30.59 -44.57 -45.64
CA GLN A 394 -31.22 -45.62 -46.45
C GLN A 394 -32.01 -46.62 -45.58
N ARG A 395 -31.48 -47.05 -44.43
CA ARG A 395 -32.21 -47.92 -43.49
C ARG A 395 -33.43 -47.21 -42.91
N ARG A 396 -33.29 -45.95 -42.47
CA ARG A 396 -34.39 -45.12 -41.95
C ARG A 396 -35.49 -44.93 -43.00
N ALA A 397 -35.13 -44.56 -44.23
CA ALA A 397 -36.06 -44.40 -45.34
C ALA A 397 -36.73 -45.73 -45.74
N ALA A 398 -35.99 -46.85 -45.72
CA ALA A 398 -36.56 -48.17 -45.98
C ALA A 398 -37.53 -48.63 -44.88
N TYR A 399 -37.32 -48.23 -43.62
CA TYR A 399 -38.25 -48.51 -42.52
C TYR A 399 -39.51 -47.65 -42.61
N LEU A 400 -39.38 -46.36 -42.96
CA LEU A 400 -40.53 -45.50 -43.27
C LEU A 400 -41.31 -46.07 -44.46
N GLY A 401 -40.67 -46.39 -45.58
CA GLY A 401 -41.32 -47.01 -46.74
C GLY A 401 -42.00 -48.35 -46.42
N ARG A 402 -41.36 -49.23 -45.63
CA ARG A 402 -41.98 -50.50 -45.18
C ARG A 402 -43.22 -50.27 -44.30
N LEU A 403 -43.26 -49.17 -43.54
CA LEU A 403 -44.44 -48.76 -42.78
C LEU A 403 -45.50 -48.11 -43.68
N GLU A 404 -45.13 -47.21 -44.58
CA GLU A 404 -46.04 -46.47 -45.47
C GLU A 404 -46.67 -47.36 -46.55
N ASP A 405 -45.85 -48.03 -47.37
CA ASP A 405 -46.31 -48.89 -48.48
C ASP A 405 -46.87 -50.24 -47.99
N GLY A 406 -46.43 -50.69 -46.80
CA GLY A 406 -46.83 -51.96 -46.20
C GLY A 406 -47.98 -51.80 -45.21
N ILE A 407 -47.65 -51.44 -43.97
CA ILE A 407 -48.57 -51.52 -42.83
C ILE A 407 -49.66 -50.44 -42.91
N MET A 408 -49.28 -49.18 -43.14
CA MET A 408 -50.20 -48.04 -43.23
C MET A 408 -51.18 -48.18 -44.40
N THR A 409 -50.71 -48.66 -45.56
CA THR A 409 -51.57 -48.93 -46.72
C THR A 409 -52.54 -50.10 -46.47
N ARG A 410 -52.12 -51.18 -45.79
CA ARG A 410 -53.03 -52.27 -45.37
C ARG A 410 -54.03 -51.86 -44.27
N LEU A 411 -53.62 -50.98 -43.37
CA LEU A 411 -54.47 -50.40 -42.31
C LEU A 411 -55.30 -49.19 -42.78
N GLY A 412 -55.15 -48.71 -44.02
CA GLY A 412 -55.88 -47.56 -44.56
C GLY A 412 -55.49 -46.20 -43.98
N ILE A 413 -54.35 -46.11 -43.29
CA ILE A 413 -53.83 -44.89 -42.67
C ILE A 413 -53.12 -44.05 -43.74
N ARG A 414 -53.69 -42.90 -44.12
CA ARG A 414 -53.05 -42.00 -45.11
C ARG A 414 -52.01 -41.08 -44.46
N PRO A 415 -50.76 -41.01 -44.95
CA PRO A 415 -49.76 -40.06 -44.46
C PRO A 415 -50.09 -38.61 -44.90
N LYS A 416 -49.77 -37.63 -44.06
CA LYS A 416 -50.05 -36.19 -44.29
C LYS A 416 -48.97 -35.45 -45.11
N ALA A 417 -47.88 -36.12 -45.50
CA ALA A 417 -46.63 -35.47 -45.93
C ALA A 417 -46.31 -35.57 -47.45
N GLN A 418 -47.33 -35.66 -48.31
CA GLN A 418 -47.17 -35.57 -49.77
C GLN A 418 -48.01 -34.44 -50.40
N PHE A 419 -47.73 -33.22 -49.96
CA PHE A 419 -47.93 -32.02 -50.76
C PHE A 419 -46.58 -31.29 -50.83
N VAL A 420 -46.32 -30.58 -51.93
CA VAL A 420 -45.02 -29.96 -52.28
C VAL A 420 -43.93 -30.97 -52.70
N THR A 421 -43.98 -31.45 -53.95
CA THR A 421 -42.81 -31.51 -54.88
C THR A 421 -43.12 -32.00 -56.31
N GLU A 422 -44.38 -32.00 -56.79
CA GLU A 422 -44.62 -32.29 -58.22
C GLU A 422 -45.78 -31.47 -58.82
N ARG A 423 -45.46 -30.26 -59.33
CA ARG A 423 -46.16 -29.53 -60.41
C ARG A 423 -45.59 -28.12 -60.67
N VAL A 424 -44.36 -28.06 -61.17
CA VAL A 424 -43.88 -26.89 -61.93
C VAL A 424 -43.15 -27.36 -63.20
N THR A 425 -43.93 -27.80 -64.20
CA THR A 425 -43.65 -27.66 -65.64
C THR A 425 -44.83 -28.22 -66.44
N SER A 426 -45.32 -27.45 -67.42
CA SER A 426 -46.53 -27.75 -68.23
C SER A 426 -47.83 -27.65 -67.41
N THR A 427 -48.89 -26.95 -67.84
CA THR A 427 -49.25 -26.46 -69.18
C THR A 427 -49.96 -25.10 -69.13
N THR A 428 -49.64 -24.21 -70.07
CA THR A 428 -50.52 -23.10 -70.45
C THR A 428 -51.77 -23.63 -71.16
N THR A 429 -52.98 -23.36 -70.63
CA THR A 429 -54.18 -22.93 -71.40
C THR A 429 -55.35 -22.58 -70.46
N ALA A 430 -55.84 -21.35 -70.59
CA ALA A 430 -57.19 -20.84 -70.32
C ALA A 430 -58.22 -21.72 -69.55
N ASP A 431 -58.48 -21.35 -68.29
CA ASP A 431 -59.81 -20.83 -67.91
C ASP A 431 -59.69 -19.94 -66.64
N GLY A 432 -59.93 -18.63 -66.77
CA GLY A 432 -59.21 -17.62 -65.96
C GLY A 432 -60.01 -16.80 -64.94
N GLY A 433 -61.25 -17.19 -64.61
CA GLY A 433 -62.17 -16.34 -63.83
C GLY A 433 -62.05 -16.42 -62.30
N SER A 434 -62.02 -17.62 -61.73
CA SER A 434 -62.30 -17.83 -60.29
C SER A 434 -61.12 -18.35 -59.46
N LEU A 435 -60.20 -19.13 -60.04
CA LEU A 435 -58.98 -19.57 -59.32
C LEU A 435 -57.90 -18.49 -59.19
N ALA A 436 -57.89 -17.48 -60.07
CA ALA A 436 -56.90 -16.40 -60.02
C ALA A 436 -57.04 -15.52 -58.77
N TYR A 437 -58.27 -15.33 -58.27
CA TYR A 437 -58.52 -14.58 -57.04
C TYR A 437 -58.08 -15.34 -55.79
N LYS A 438 -58.34 -16.66 -55.70
CA LYS A 438 -57.81 -17.53 -54.64
C LYS A 438 -56.28 -17.42 -54.57
N GLY A 439 -55.59 -17.58 -55.71
CA GLY A 439 -54.12 -17.50 -55.75
C GLY A 439 -53.53 -16.12 -55.38
N ASN A 440 -54.23 -15.03 -55.67
CA ASN A 440 -53.72 -13.67 -55.42
C ASN A 440 -53.88 -13.23 -53.95
N ALA A 441 -54.97 -13.64 -53.28
CA ALA A 441 -55.18 -13.31 -51.86
C ALA A 441 -54.17 -14.03 -50.96
N PHE A 442 -54.02 -15.34 -51.12
CA PHE A 442 -53.06 -16.15 -50.35
C PHE A 442 -51.61 -15.68 -50.59
N ARG A 443 -51.23 -15.47 -51.87
CA ARG A 443 -49.88 -15.00 -52.21
C ARG A 443 -49.53 -13.65 -51.58
N ARG A 444 -50.48 -12.73 -51.43
CA ARG A 444 -50.21 -11.46 -50.72
C ARG A 444 -49.94 -11.64 -49.24
N VAL A 445 -50.60 -12.60 -48.58
CA VAL A 445 -50.31 -12.95 -47.19
C VAL A 445 -48.94 -13.60 -47.09
N GLU A 446 -48.57 -14.48 -48.02
CA GLU A 446 -47.23 -15.07 -48.10
C GLU A 446 -46.13 -14.04 -48.38
N ASP A 447 -46.34 -13.12 -49.33
CA ASP A 447 -45.43 -12.01 -49.64
C ASP A 447 -45.27 -11.07 -48.41
N ALA A 448 -46.34 -10.85 -47.63
CA ALA A 448 -46.31 -10.07 -46.39
C ALA A 448 -45.58 -10.79 -45.24
N ILE A 449 -45.78 -12.11 -45.08
CA ILE A 449 -45.01 -12.95 -44.14
C ILE A 449 -43.52 -12.92 -44.53
N GLN A 450 -43.19 -13.05 -45.81
CA GLN A 450 -41.80 -12.98 -46.27
C GLN A 450 -41.19 -11.60 -46.01
N TRP A 451 -41.94 -10.51 -46.25
CA TRP A 451 -41.50 -9.15 -45.91
C TRP A 451 -41.14 -9.04 -44.43
N ILE A 452 -41.98 -9.56 -43.53
CA ILE A 452 -41.75 -9.58 -42.08
C ILE A 452 -40.48 -10.37 -41.76
N ARG A 453 -40.36 -11.60 -42.24
CA ARG A 453 -39.22 -12.49 -41.99
C ARG A 453 -37.90 -11.89 -42.43
N ASP A 454 -37.86 -11.23 -43.59
CA ASP A 454 -36.68 -10.50 -44.08
C ASP A 454 -36.24 -9.38 -43.13
N ARG A 455 -37.17 -8.67 -42.47
CA ARG A 455 -36.85 -7.60 -41.51
C ARG A 455 -36.48 -8.18 -40.14
N THR A 456 -37.18 -9.21 -39.67
CA THR A 456 -36.84 -9.94 -38.44
C THR A 456 -35.42 -10.51 -38.52
N TYR A 457 -35.05 -11.12 -39.66
CA TYR A 457 -33.69 -11.58 -39.90
C TYR A 457 -32.67 -10.44 -39.82
N LYS A 458 -32.91 -9.32 -40.51
CA LYS A 458 -32.02 -8.15 -40.48
C LYS A 458 -31.80 -7.61 -39.07
N LEU A 459 -32.87 -7.41 -38.29
CA LEU A 459 -32.78 -6.92 -36.90
C LEU A 459 -32.00 -7.89 -35.99
N ASN A 460 -32.22 -9.19 -36.14
CA ASN A 460 -31.52 -10.22 -35.36
C ASN A 460 -30.03 -10.36 -35.75
N THR A 461 -29.65 -10.07 -37.00
CA THR A 461 -28.25 -10.12 -37.46
C THR A 461 -27.47 -8.82 -37.28
N MET A 462 -28.13 -7.71 -36.93
CA MET A 462 -27.49 -6.40 -36.83
C MET A 462 -26.66 -6.30 -35.55
N GLN A 463 -25.33 -6.24 -35.70
CA GLN A 463 -24.39 -6.00 -34.61
C GLN A 463 -24.42 -4.53 -34.15
N PHE A 464 -23.85 -4.24 -32.98
CA PHE A 464 -23.65 -2.87 -32.47
C PHE A 464 -22.23 -2.40 -32.81
N SER A 465 -22.05 -1.09 -33.00
CA SER A 465 -20.74 -0.47 -33.22
C SER A 465 -20.15 0.05 -31.91
N GLU A 466 -18.82 0.15 -31.82
CA GLU A 466 -18.11 0.75 -30.69
C GLU A 466 -18.07 2.29 -30.76
N THR A 467 -18.19 2.87 -31.95
CA THR A 467 -18.07 4.33 -32.17
C THR A 467 -19.41 5.03 -32.04
N LEU A 468 -19.48 6.09 -31.22
CA LEU A 468 -20.69 6.88 -31.00
C LEU A 468 -21.31 7.40 -32.32
N GLU A 469 -20.52 7.98 -33.22
CA GLU A 469 -21.00 8.53 -34.49
C GLU A 469 -21.75 7.49 -35.34
N MET A 470 -21.23 6.25 -35.39
CA MET A 470 -21.87 5.15 -36.12
C MET A 470 -23.14 4.65 -35.42
N LEU A 471 -23.14 4.61 -34.07
CA LEU A 471 -24.33 4.26 -33.30
C LEU A 471 -25.46 5.28 -33.50
N GLU A 472 -25.16 6.57 -33.52
CA GLU A 472 -26.12 7.64 -33.80
C GLU A 472 -26.70 7.51 -35.23
N GLN A 473 -25.86 7.22 -36.23
CA GLN A 473 -26.32 6.93 -37.60
C GLN A 473 -27.20 5.66 -37.67
N MET A 474 -26.84 4.60 -36.94
CA MET A 474 -27.65 3.38 -36.82
C MET A 474 -28.99 3.64 -36.14
N PHE A 475 -29.04 4.54 -35.15
CA PHE A 475 -30.26 4.93 -34.45
C PHE A 475 -31.21 5.75 -35.32
N GLU A 476 -30.70 6.75 -36.07
CA GLU A 476 -31.52 7.48 -37.05
C GLU A 476 -32.05 6.57 -38.16
N LYS A 477 -31.25 5.59 -38.61
CA LYS A 477 -31.74 4.57 -39.54
C LYS A 477 -32.82 3.68 -38.90
N GLN A 478 -32.61 3.21 -37.67
CA GLN A 478 -33.59 2.38 -36.96
C GLN A 478 -34.91 3.12 -36.71
N LYS A 479 -34.91 4.45 -36.53
CA LYS A 479 -36.15 5.26 -36.46
C LYS A 479 -36.97 5.19 -37.75
N LEU A 480 -36.29 5.26 -38.90
CA LEU A 480 -36.94 5.13 -40.21
C LEU A 480 -37.46 3.70 -40.40
N ASP A 481 -36.63 2.68 -40.17
CA ASP A 481 -37.02 1.27 -40.28
C ASP A 481 -38.17 0.91 -39.31
N ASN A 482 -38.20 1.49 -38.09
CA ASN A 482 -39.30 1.30 -37.13
C ASN A 482 -40.60 1.97 -37.58
N ARG A 483 -40.52 3.17 -38.18
CA ARG A 483 -41.68 3.83 -38.77
C ARG A 483 -42.26 3.03 -39.93
N ASP A 484 -41.41 2.55 -40.85
CA ASP A 484 -41.84 1.71 -41.98
C ASP A 484 -42.52 0.42 -41.49
N ILE A 485 -42.05 -0.17 -40.39
CA ILE A 485 -42.71 -1.31 -39.73
C ILE A 485 -44.07 -0.93 -39.14
N GLN A 486 -44.22 0.25 -38.52
CA GLN A 486 -45.52 0.70 -38.01
C GLN A 486 -46.52 0.99 -39.13
N ASP A 487 -46.07 1.67 -40.20
CA ASP A 487 -46.89 2.01 -41.37
C ASP A 487 -47.33 0.72 -42.12
N PHE A 488 -46.53 -0.37 -42.06
CA PHE A 488 -46.91 -1.70 -42.58
C PHE A 488 -48.15 -2.32 -41.91
N ARG A 489 -48.60 -1.82 -40.74
CA ARG A 489 -49.87 -2.27 -40.13
C ARG A 489 -51.04 -2.17 -41.10
N GLN A 490 -51.07 -1.12 -41.94
CA GLN A 490 -52.12 -0.95 -42.95
C GLN A 490 -52.17 -2.14 -43.92
N THR A 491 -51.03 -2.71 -44.32
CA THR A 491 -50.97 -3.88 -45.20
C THR A 491 -51.49 -5.15 -44.51
N VAL A 492 -51.24 -5.30 -43.20
CA VAL A 492 -51.78 -6.41 -42.39
C VAL A 492 -53.30 -6.29 -42.26
N ASP A 493 -53.81 -5.09 -41.91
CA ASP A 493 -55.25 -4.83 -41.80
C ASP A 493 -55.98 -5.00 -43.15
N GLU A 494 -55.33 -4.65 -44.27
CA GLU A 494 -55.82 -4.93 -45.62
C GLU A 494 -55.89 -6.43 -45.97
N CYS A 495 -55.00 -7.27 -45.41
CA CYS A 495 -55.06 -8.72 -45.60
C CYS A 495 -56.19 -9.34 -44.77
N ILE A 496 -56.41 -8.83 -43.56
CA ILE A 496 -57.51 -9.23 -42.66
C ILE A 496 -58.87 -8.84 -43.25
N ALA A 497 -59.03 -7.59 -43.74
CA ALA A 497 -60.29 -7.11 -44.33
C ALA A 497 -60.75 -7.97 -45.53
N ARG A 498 -59.81 -8.49 -46.31
CA ARG A 498 -60.08 -9.37 -47.46
C ARG A 498 -60.45 -10.81 -47.08
N GLN A 499 -60.40 -11.20 -45.79
CA GLN A 499 -60.94 -12.49 -45.34
C GLN A 499 -62.41 -12.68 -45.74
N ALA A 500 -63.19 -11.59 -45.80
CA ALA A 500 -64.58 -11.60 -46.25
C ALA A 500 -64.77 -11.95 -47.74
N GLU A 501 -63.70 -11.95 -48.54
CA GLU A 501 -63.69 -12.27 -49.98
C GLU A 501 -63.32 -13.75 -50.25
N VAL A 502 -62.99 -14.53 -49.21
CA VAL A 502 -62.51 -15.93 -49.32
C VAL A 502 -63.67 -16.93 -49.30
N SER A 503 -63.54 -18.01 -50.08
CA SER A 503 -64.54 -19.08 -50.14
C SER A 503 -64.61 -19.86 -48.82
N ALA A 504 -65.80 -20.36 -48.46
CA ALA A 504 -66.04 -21.13 -47.23
C ALA A 504 -65.18 -22.41 -47.12
N GLU A 505 -64.73 -22.96 -48.24
CA GLU A 505 -63.87 -24.15 -48.30
C GLU A 505 -62.40 -23.86 -47.93
N ASP A 506 -61.87 -22.69 -48.28
CA ASP A 506 -60.46 -22.31 -48.00
C ASP A 506 -60.31 -21.37 -46.78
N SER A 507 -61.44 -21.01 -46.14
CA SER A 507 -61.51 -20.03 -45.05
C SER A 507 -60.67 -20.43 -43.82
N TYR A 508 -60.48 -21.72 -43.58
CA TYR A 508 -59.64 -22.21 -42.49
C TYR A 508 -58.13 -21.98 -42.75
N ASP A 509 -57.65 -22.32 -43.94
CA ASP A 509 -56.24 -22.19 -44.30
C ASP A 509 -55.82 -20.72 -44.40
N TYR A 510 -56.69 -19.86 -44.94
CA TYR A 510 -56.46 -18.40 -44.95
C TYR A 510 -56.42 -17.81 -43.53
N PHE A 511 -57.26 -18.32 -42.61
CA PHE A 511 -57.29 -17.87 -41.22
C PHE A 511 -56.02 -18.25 -40.45
N GLU A 512 -55.50 -19.47 -40.61
CA GLU A 512 -54.22 -19.85 -39.97
C GLU A 512 -53.04 -19.05 -40.56
N LEU A 513 -53.03 -18.75 -41.87
CA LEU A 513 -52.03 -17.86 -42.46
C LEU A 513 -52.12 -16.41 -41.94
N LEU A 514 -53.32 -15.85 -41.78
CA LEU A 514 -53.51 -14.53 -41.15
C LEU A 514 -53.04 -14.52 -39.70
N LYS A 515 -53.33 -15.57 -38.93
CA LYS A 515 -52.88 -15.72 -37.54
C LYS A 515 -51.36 -15.81 -37.42
N ILE A 516 -50.68 -16.47 -38.38
CA ILE A 516 -49.22 -16.44 -38.51
C ILE A 516 -48.74 -15.01 -38.84
N LEU A 517 -49.36 -14.35 -39.82
CA LEU A 517 -49.02 -12.97 -40.21
C LEU A 517 -49.13 -11.99 -39.03
N GLU A 518 -50.24 -12.01 -38.29
CA GLU A 518 -50.44 -11.15 -37.11
C GLU A 518 -49.43 -11.45 -36.00
N SER A 519 -49.14 -12.74 -35.74
CA SER A 519 -48.18 -13.15 -34.72
C SER A 519 -46.74 -12.72 -35.07
N GLU A 520 -46.29 -12.99 -36.29
CA GLU A 520 -44.95 -12.59 -36.74
C GLU A 520 -44.81 -11.07 -36.87
N TYR A 521 -45.87 -10.35 -37.27
CA TYR A 521 -45.89 -8.89 -37.30
C TYR A 521 -45.78 -8.28 -35.89
N GLN A 522 -46.53 -8.80 -34.92
CA GLN A 522 -46.46 -8.31 -33.54
C GLN A 522 -45.07 -8.57 -32.93
N GLN A 523 -44.48 -9.74 -33.19
CA GLN A 523 -43.09 -10.04 -32.80
C GLN A 523 -42.08 -9.09 -33.45
N LEU A 524 -42.18 -8.82 -34.77
CA LEU A 524 -41.31 -7.86 -35.46
C LEU A 524 -41.43 -6.44 -34.87
N ARG A 525 -42.65 -6.01 -34.56
CA ARG A 525 -42.91 -4.69 -33.96
C ARG A 525 -42.30 -4.58 -32.55
N GLU A 526 -42.44 -5.62 -31.72
CA GLU A 526 -41.84 -5.68 -30.39
C GLU A 526 -40.31 -5.72 -30.45
N LEU A 527 -39.72 -6.52 -31.33
CA LEU A 527 -38.27 -6.57 -31.56
C LEU A 527 -37.73 -5.21 -32.05
N SER A 528 -38.42 -4.56 -32.98
CA SER A 528 -38.02 -3.25 -33.51
C SER A 528 -38.12 -2.14 -32.46
N ALA A 529 -39.14 -2.19 -31.58
CA ALA A 529 -39.28 -1.26 -30.45
C ALA A 529 -38.25 -1.52 -29.34
N GLY A 530 -37.94 -2.78 -29.02
CA GLY A 530 -36.86 -3.15 -28.11
C GLY A 530 -35.51 -2.62 -28.62
N ARG A 531 -35.20 -2.87 -29.90
CA ARG A 531 -33.95 -2.43 -30.53
C ARG A 531 -33.77 -0.91 -30.53
N MET A 532 -34.86 -0.15 -30.59
CA MET A 532 -34.85 1.31 -30.41
C MET A 532 -34.41 1.71 -28.99
N VAL A 533 -34.96 1.06 -27.96
CA VAL A 533 -34.58 1.31 -26.55
C VAL A 533 -33.13 0.86 -26.28
N ASP A 534 -32.71 -0.26 -26.86
CA ASP A 534 -31.34 -0.76 -26.74
C ASP A 534 -30.32 0.26 -27.30
N LEU A 535 -30.58 0.80 -28.49
CA LEU A 535 -29.70 1.80 -29.11
C LEU A 535 -29.68 3.12 -28.34
N ASP A 536 -30.83 3.62 -27.88
CA ASP A 536 -30.93 4.87 -27.12
C ASP A 536 -30.19 4.77 -25.77
N SER A 537 -30.37 3.66 -25.04
CA SER A 537 -29.68 3.41 -23.76
C SER A 537 -28.16 3.22 -23.92
N LEU A 538 -27.72 2.56 -25.00
CA LEU A 538 -26.29 2.42 -25.32
C LEU A 538 -25.65 3.77 -25.68
N ILE A 539 -26.32 4.57 -26.51
CA ILE A 539 -25.86 5.92 -26.89
C ILE A 539 -25.78 6.83 -25.66
N ALA A 540 -26.77 6.78 -24.76
CA ALA A 540 -26.75 7.54 -23.52
C ALA A 540 -25.56 7.15 -22.62
N PHE A 541 -25.30 5.85 -22.45
CA PHE A 541 -24.14 5.36 -21.70
C PHE A 541 -22.81 5.77 -22.35
N ILE A 542 -22.63 5.56 -23.66
CA ILE A 542 -21.36 5.87 -24.35
C ILE A 542 -21.08 7.37 -24.35
N ARG A 543 -22.09 8.23 -24.53
CA ARG A 543 -21.92 9.69 -24.40
C ARG A 543 -21.43 10.09 -23.01
N ALA A 544 -22.02 9.52 -21.94
CA ALA A 544 -21.59 9.78 -20.58
C ALA A 544 -20.16 9.26 -20.31
N ALA A 545 -19.85 8.05 -20.77
CA ALA A 545 -18.51 7.46 -20.68
C ALA A 545 -17.44 8.30 -21.41
N GLN A 546 -17.74 8.80 -22.60
CA GLN A 546 -16.83 9.64 -23.37
C GLN A 546 -16.60 11.00 -22.73
N LEU A 547 -17.60 11.61 -22.08
CA LEU A 547 -17.42 12.88 -21.36
C LEU A 547 -16.44 12.75 -20.19
N GLU A 548 -16.57 11.68 -19.38
CA GLU A 548 -15.60 11.42 -18.30
C GLU A 548 -14.21 11.09 -18.85
N LEU A 549 -14.11 10.29 -19.92
CA LEU A 549 -12.83 9.97 -20.56
C LEU A 549 -12.11 11.20 -21.11
N VAL A 550 -12.83 12.14 -21.74
CA VAL A 550 -12.27 13.42 -22.21
C VAL A 550 -11.77 14.25 -21.03
N TRP A 551 -12.56 14.34 -19.95
CA TRP A 551 -12.13 15.06 -18.74
C TRP A 551 -10.84 14.46 -18.15
N ILE A 552 -10.73 13.13 -18.04
CA ILE A 552 -9.52 12.44 -17.57
C ILE A 552 -8.33 12.77 -18.49
N HIS A 553 -8.50 12.65 -19.81
CA HIS A 553 -7.43 12.84 -20.78
C HIS A 553 -6.87 14.28 -20.79
N GLU A 554 -7.73 15.30 -20.64
CA GLU A 554 -7.29 16.70 -20.47
C GLU A 554 -6.35 16.88 -19.25
N ARG A 555 -6.52 16.09 -18.18
CA ARG A 555 -5.63 16.13 -16.99
C ARG A 555 -4.37 15.30 -17.23
N GLU A 556 -4.50 14.13 -17.86
CA GLU A 556 -3.37 13.30 -18.28
C GLU A 556 -2.36 14.11 -19.12
N GLU A 557 -2.83 14.81 -20.17
CA GLU A 557 -1.96 15.57 -21.08
C GLU A 557 -1.17 16.65 -20.33
N LEU A 558 -1.82 17.40 -19.43
CA LEU A 558 -1.19 18.43 -18.59
C LEU A 558 -0.13 17.86 -17.64
N GLU A 559 -0.36 16.67 -17.08
CA GLU A 559 0.58 16.02 -16.17
C GLU A 559 1.78 15.42 -16.91
N VAL A 560 1.54 14.69 -18.01
CA VAL A 560 2.58 14.04 -18.82
C VAL A 560 3.49 15.07 -19.50
N THR A 561 2.96 16.20 -19.95
CA THR A 561 3.74 17.26 -20.61
C THR A 561 4.54 18.15 -19.65
N ARG A 562 4.33 18.07 -18.32
CA ARG A 562 4.99 18.98 -17.36
C ARG A 562 6.50 18.73 -17.25
N ASN A 563 7.27 19.77 -17.55
CA ASN A 563 8.73 19.72 -17.45
C ASN A 563 9.23 19.94 -16.01
N TRP A 564 9.75 18.88 -15.38
CA TRP A 564 10.32 18.90 -14.03
C TRP A 564 11.84 19.18 -13.95
N SER A 565 12.51 19.42 -15.07
CA SER A 565 13.99 19.54 -15.10
C SER A 565 14.54 20.86 -14.54
N THR A 566 13.81 21.98 -14.69
CA THR A 566 14.33 23.32 -14.40
C THR A 566 13.76 23.89 -13.10
N VAL A 567 14.32 23.48 -11.97
CA VAL A 567 13.88 23.85 -10.60
C VAL A 567 13.69 25.37 -10.41
N GLN A 568 14.53 26.20 -11.02
CA GLN A 568 14.45 27.68 -10.90
C GLN A 568 13.24 28.30 -11.61
N GLN A 569 12.63 27.62 -12.58
CA GLN A 569 11.46 28.10 -13.34
C GLN A 569 10.13 27.52 -12.80
N LEU A 570 10.18 26.61 -11.84
CA LEU A 570 9.00 26.02 -11.22
C LEU A 570 8.43 26.92 -10.12
N ASP A 571 7.20 27.39 -10.33
CA ASP A 571 6.38 28.03 -9.29
C ASP A 571 5.80 26.94 -8.37
N ILE A 572 6.60 26.53 -7.37
CA ILE A 572 6.22 25.50 -6.40
C ILE A 572 4.94 25.87 -5.62
N PRO A 573 4.73 27.12 -5.13
CA PRO A 573 3.46 27.52 -4.53
C PRO A 573 2.25 27.37 -5.47
N MET A 574 2.36 27.77 -6.74
CA MET A 574 1.29 27.58 -7.73
C MET A 574 1.01 26.09 -7.96
N LEU A 575 2.05 25.27 -8.11
CA LEU A 575 1.93 23.81 -8.32
C LEU A 575 1.36 23.08 -7.10
N GLN A 576 1.66 23.52 -5.87
CA GLN A 576 1.04 23.01 -4.64
C GLN A 576 -0.46 23.33 -4.58
N ASN A 577 -0.87 24.51 -5.03
CA ASN A 577 -2.29 24.87 -5.11
C ASN A 577 -3.00 24.10 -6.23
N TYR A 578 -2.35 23.93 -7.39
CA TYR A 578 -2.84 23.10 -8.49
C TYR A 578 -3.03 21.65 -8.06
N PHE A 579 -2.07 21.04 -7.36
CA PHE A 579 -2.20 19.66 -6.85
C PHE A 579 -3.39 19.50 -5.90
N LYS A 580 -3.60 20.45 -4.98
CA LYS A 580 -4.78 20.47 -4.10
C LYS A 580 -6.09 20.61 -4.89
N GLN A 581 -6.10 21.46 -5.91
CA GLN A 581 -7.26 21.62 -6.79
C GLN A 581 -7.55 20.35 -7.58
N LEU A 582 -6.53 19.73 -8.19
CA LEU A 582 -6.67 18.47 -8.94
C LEU A 582 -7.22 17.33 -8.07
N LEU A 583 -6.73 17.19 -6.84
CA LEU A 583 -7.27 16.20 -5.90
C LEU A 583 -8.74 16.47 -5.54
N HIS A 584 -9.13 17.73 -5.37
CA HIS A 584 -10.52 18.10 -5.11
C HIS A 584 -11.43 17.89 -6.33
N GLU A 585 -10.94 18.17 -7.55
CA GLU A 585 -11.66 17.86 -8.79
C GLU A 585 -11.83 16.34 -8.97
N ILE A 586 -10.80 15.53 -8.69
CA ILE A 586 -10.89 14.06 -8.69
C ILE A 586 -11.92 13.56 -7.66
N GLU A 587 -11.94 14.11 -6.44
CA GLU A 587 -12.94 13.74 -5.42
C GLU A 587 -14.38 14.07 -5.86
N LEU A 588 -14.59 15.20 -6.55
CA LEU A 588 -15.89 15.58 -7.09
C LEU A 588 -16.33 14.68 -8.26
N HIS A 589 -15.41 14.35 -9.17
CA HIS A 589 -15.65 13.48 -10.32
C HIS A 589 -15.77 11.99 -9.95
N GLU A 590 -15.20 11.54 -8.82
CA GLU A 590 -15.34 10.14 -8.34
C GLU A 590 -16.81 9.71 -8.31
N LYS A 591 -17.72 10.61 -7.90
CA LYS A 591 -19.15 10.31 -7.90
C LYS A 591 -19.71 10.15 -9.33
N GLN A 592 -19.40 11.07 -10.23
CA GLN A 592 -19.92 11.07 -11.61
C GLN A 592 -19.41 9.83 -12.37
N PHE A 593 -18.12 9.54 -12.24
CA PHE A 593 -17.50 8.32 -12.74
C PHE A 593 -18.21 7.05 -12.23
N ASN A 594 -18.45 6.95 -10.91
CA ASN A 594 -19.14 5.80 -10.33
C ASN A 594 -20.60 5.69 -10.81
N ASP A 595 -21.32 6.80 -10.95
CA ASP A 595 -22.71 6.80 -11.45
C ASP A 595 -22.76 6.25 -12.90
N VAL A 596 -21.84 6.67 -13.78
CA VAL A 596 -21.73 6.16 -15.16
C VAL A 596 -21.25 4.70 -15.21
N HIS A 597 -20.26 4.33 -14.38
CA HIS A 597 -19.77 2.95 -14.30
C HIS A 597 -20.87 1.99 -13.80
N ASN A 598 -21.65 2.40 -12.81
CA ASN A 598 -22.81 1.65 -12.32
C ASN A 598 -23.93 1.55 -13.38
N GLN A 599 -24.14 2.59 -14.20
CA GLN A 599 -25.07 2.53 -15.33
C GLN A 599 -24.66 1.48 -16.36
N GLY A 600 -23.38 1.43 -16.75
CA GLY A 600 -22.87 0.39 -17.66
C GLY A 600 -22.99 -1.03 -17.07
N ALA A 601 -22.64 -1.20 -15.79
CA ALA A 601 -22.80 -2.48 -15.10
C ALA A 601 -24.28 -2.91 -15.00
N ALA A 602 -25.21 -1.97 -14.82
CA ALA A 602 -26.64 -2.24 -14.83
C ALA A 602 -27.13 -2.72 -16.20
N LEU A 603 -26.65 -2.13 -17.31
CA LEU A 603 -26.97 -2.59 -18.67
C LEU A 603 -26.47 -4.02 -18.93
N ILE A 604 -25.26 -4.36 -18.47
CA ILE A 604 -24.74 -5.74 -18.55
C ILE A 604 -25.62 -6.71 -17.74
N ASN A 605 -26.00 -6.34 -16.51
CA ASN A 605 -26.90 -7.15 -15.66
C ASN A 605 -28.30 -7.33 -16.27
N GLN A 606 -28.80 -6.34 -17.01
CA GLN A 606 -30.05 -6.40 -17.78
C GLN A 606 -29.94 -7.26 -19.05
N ARG A 607 -28.76 -7.82 -19.35
CA ARG A 607 -28.43 -8.58 -20.58
C ARG A 607 -28.64 -7.75 -21.84
N HIS A 608 -28.22 -6.48 -21.80
CA HIS A 608 -28.27 -5.59 -22.97
C HIS A 608 -27.54 -6.23 -24.18
N PRO A 609 -28.13 -6.23 -25.39
CA PRO A 609 -27.56 -6.90 -26.56
C PRO A 609 -26.16 -6.43 -27.01
N ALA A 610 -25.67 -5.29 -26.51
CA ALA A 610 -24.34 -4.73 -26.80
C ALA A 610 -23.33 -4.91 -25.64
N GLY A 611 -23.51 -5.93 -24.79
CA GLY A 611 -22.69 -6.15 -23.58
C GLY A 611 -21.17 -6.09 -23.81
N GLU A 612 -20.64 -6.66 -24.89
CA GLU A 612 -19.21 -6.62 -25.21
C GLU A 612 -18.68 -5.19 -25.40
N VAL A 613 -19.43 -4.32 -26.09
CA VAL A 613 -19.06 -2.91 -26.27
C VAL A 613 -19.05 -2.17 -24.93
N ILE A 614 -20.06 -2.42 -24.09
CA ILE A 614 -20.17 -1.82 -22.76
C ILE A 614 -19.00 -2.23 -21.87
N GLU A 615 -18.59 -3.52 -21.89
CA GLU A 615 -17.43 -4.01 -21.16
C GLU A 615 -16.11 -3.36 -21.60
N VAL A 616 -15.92 -3.10 -22.90
CA VAL A 616 -14.73 -2.39 -23.42
C VAL A 616 -14.68 -0.96 -22.89
N TYR A 617 -15.81 -0.23 -22.91
CA TYR A 617 -15.87 1.13 -22.37
C TYR A 617 -15.65 1.16 -20.86
N LEU A 618 -16.29 0.28 -20.08
CA LEU A 618 -16.08 0.20 -18.62
C LEU A 618 -14.62 -0.09 -18.26
N ARG A 619 -13.98 -1.05 -18.95
CA ARG A 619 -12.55 -1.36 -18.74
C ARG A 619 -11.65 -0.18 -19.11
N THR A 620 -11.98 0.53 -20.18
CA THR A 620 -11.21 1.71 -20.61
C THR A 620 -11.34 2.85 -19.61
N MET A 621 -12.55 3.14 -19.13
CA MET A 621 -12.81 4.09 -18.04
C MET A 621 -12.03 3.74 -16.77
N GLN A 622 -12.10 2.50 -16.31
CA GLN A 622 -11.38 2.05 -15.12
C GLN A 622 -9.86 2.21 -15.26
N ASN A 623 -9.29 1.75 -16.38
CA ASN A 623 -7.86 1.88 -16.65
C ASN A 623 -7.40 3.35 -16.66
N GLN A 624 -8.18 4.25 -17.26
CA GLN A 624 -7.85 5.67 -17.34
C GLN A 624 -8.00 6.38 -15.98
N TRP A 625 -8.99 5.99 -15.17
CA TRP A 625 -9.13 6.46 -13.80
C TRP A 625 -7.95 6.05 -12.92
N ASP A 626 -7.59 4.76 -12.94
CA ASP A 626 -6.44 4.24 -12.19
C ASP A 626 -5.11 4.85 -12.66
N TRP A 627 -5.01 5.19 -13.95
CA TRP A 627 -3.88 5.92 -14.52
C TRP A 627 -3.79 7.37 -14.00
N LEU A 628 -4.89 8.12 -13.98
CA LEU A 628 -4.94 9.47 -13.39
C LEU A 628 -4.58 9.49 -11.90
N LEU A 629 -5.02 8.49 -11.14
CA LEU A 629 -4.63 8.30 -9.74
C LEU A 629 -3.14 7.98 -9.57
N ASN A 630 -2.53 7.29 -10.54
CA ASN A 630 -1.08 7.06 -10.52
C ASN A 630 -0.29 8.31 -10.95
N LEU A 631 -0.80 9.13 -11.87
CA LEU A 631 -0.21 10.42 -12.23
C LEU A 631 -0.24 11.41 -11.05
N SER A 632 -1.32 11.45 -10.24
CA SER A 632 -1.38 12.33 -9.07
C SER A 632 -0.36 11.94 -7.98
N LYS A 633 -0.07 10.64 -7.78
CA LYS A 633 1.06 10.17 -6.94
C LYS A 633 2.41 10.60 -7.50
N CYS A 634 2.59 10.55 -8.83
CA CYS A 634 3.82 11.01 -9.48
C CYS A 634 4.03 12.52 -9.33
N LEU A 635 2.96 13.32 -9.48
CA LEU A 635 2.93 14.75 -9.21
C LEU A 635 3.34 15.07 -7.76
N GLU A 636 2.78 14.40 -6.77
CA GLU A 636 3.19 14.52 -5.36
C GLU A 636 4.70 14.23 -5.19
N GLY A 637 5.18 13.14 -5.78
CA GLY A 637 6.59 12.74 -5.73
C GLY A 637 7.55 13.78 -6.29
N HIS A 638 7.29 14.28 -7.51
CA HIS A 638 8.13 15.30 -8.15
C HIS A 638 8.02 16.66 -7.46
N LEU A 639 6.84 17.03 -6.95
CA LEU A 639 6.62 18.29 -6.24
C LEU A 639 7.44 18.33 -4.93
N ARG A 640 7.50 17.20 -4.21
CA ARG A 640 8.36 17.02 -3.04
C ARG A 640 9.84 17.10 -3.39
N ASP A 641 10.28 16.41 -4.45
CA ASP A 641 11.68 16.48 -4.91
C ASP A 641 12.07 17.91 -5.33
N ALA A 642 11.19 18.63 -6.04
CA ALA A 642 11.43 19.98 -6.50
C ALA A 642 11.45 21.00 -5.34
N TYR A 643 10.58 20.84 -4.35
CA TYR A 643 10.61 21.61 -3.11
C TYR A 643 11.93 21.38 -2.34
N ASN A 644 12.32 20.12 -2.15
CA ASN A 644 13.54 19.75 -1.44
C ASN A 644 14.79 20.30 -2.14
N ALA A 645 14.88 20.18 -3.46
CA ALA A 645 15.97 20.73 -4.26
C ALA A 645 16.03 22.26 -4.18
N LYS A 646 14.88 22.94 -4.29
CA LYS A 646 14.81 24.41 -4.20
C LYS A 646 15.22 24.92 -2.81
N SER A 647 14.66 24.34 -1.75
CA SER A 647 15.00 24.68 -0.36
C SER A 647 16.49 24.46 -0.05
N PHE A 648 17.07 23.37 -0.56
CA PHE A 648 18.50 23.09 -0.40
C PHE A 648 19.39 24.14 -1.10
N LEU A 649 19.02 24.56 -2.32
CA LEU A 649 19.76 25.58 -3.05
C LEU A 649 19.66 26.95 -2.38
N GLU A 650 18.46 27.35 -1.93
CA GLU A 650 18.25 28.61 -1.20
C GLU A 650 19.05 28.66 0.12
N GLU A 651 19.13 27.54 0.86
CA GLU A 651 19.98 27.47 2.05
C GLU A 651 21.48 27.44 1.73
N SER A 652 21.88 26.74 0.65
CA SER A 652 23.25 26.70 0.18
C SER A 652 23.78 28.09 -0.19
N ASP A 653 22.99 28.88 -0.91
CA ASP A 653 23.33 30.26 -1.28
C ASP A 653 23.46 31.17 -0.06
N GLN A 654 22.58 31.01 0.95
CA GLN A 654 22.69 31.76 2.21
C GLN A 654 23.98 31.43 2.96
N ILE A 655 24.37 30.15 3.03
CA ILE A 655 25.58 29.72 3.73
C ILE A 655 26.84 30.17 2.99
N GLU A 656 26.87 30.12 1.65
CA GLU A 656 28.00 30.67 0.88
C GLU A 656 28.14 32.20 1.09
N GLN A 657 27.03 32.94 1.07
CA GLN A 657 27.04 34.38 1.37
C GLN A 657 27.53 34.68 2.78
N GLN A 658 27.06 33.95 3.80
CA GLN A 658 27.50 34.12 5.18
C GLN A 658 29.00 33.79 5.36
N MET A 659 29.49 32.67 4.80
CA MET A 659 30.91 32.33 4.84
C MET A 659 31.77 33.39 4.15
N GLN A 660 31.35 33.89 2.99
CA GLN A 660 32.09 34.92 2.26
C GLN A 660 32.09 36.27 3.01
N GLN A 661 31.01 36.64 3.69
CA GLN A 661 30.95 37.83 4.55
C GLN A 661 31.92 37.72 5.73
N GLN A 662 31.94 36.58 6.44
CA GLN A 662 32.85 36.36 7.57
C GLN A 662 34.33 36.30 7.15
N LEU A 663 34.63 35.67 6.01
CA LEU A 663 35.97 35.71 5.40
C LEU A 663 36.42 37.15 5.15
N ASN A 664 35.59 37.95 4.48
CA ASN A 664 35.90 39.35 4.17
C ASN A 664 36.07 40.20 5.44
N HIS A 665 35.25 39.98 6.48
CA HIS A 665 35.37 40.69 7.74
C HIS A 665 36.69 40.39 8.46
N LEU A 666 37.06 39.11 8.57
CA LEU A 666 38.32 38.69 9.20
C LEU A 666 39.55 39.20 8.45
N ASP A 667 39.52 39.19 7.11
CA ASP A 667 40.60 39.69 6.27
C ASP A 667 40.75 41.22 6.30
N GLN A 668 39.71 41.98 6.66
CA GLN A 668 39.77 43.46 6.72
C GLN A 668 40.07 44.00 8.13
N SER A 669 39.38 43.52 9.16
CA SER A 669 39.40 44.13 10.50
C SER A 669 40.66 43.81 11.31
N TYR A 670 41.18 42.57 11.25
CA TYR A 670 42.22 42.07 12.17
C TYR A 670 43.63 42.04 11.53
N ASN A 671 44.01 43.10 10.80
CA ASN A 671 45.35 43.25 10.21
C ASN A 671 46.29 44.18 11.01
N ARG A 672 45.80 44.85 12.05
CA ARG A 672 46.58 45.83 12.84
C ARG A 672 47.38 45.15 13.95
N THR A 673 48.62 45.58 14.14
CA THR A 673 49.53 45.10 15.20
C THR A 673 49.56 45.98 16.44
N ASP A 674 49.22 47.27 16.29
CA ASP A 674 49.30 48.27 17.35
C ASP A 674 47.90 48.78 17.72
N PHE A 675 47.49 48.46 18.95
CA PHE A 675 46.19 48.75 19.55
C PHE A 675 46.30 48.74 21.09
N SER A 676 45.37 49.39 21.80
CA SER A 676 45.35 49.39 23.28
C SER A 676 44.83 48.07 23.85
N LEU A 677 45.06 47.80 25.15
CA LEU A 677 44.51 46.59 25.80
C LEU A 677 42.97 46.53 25.71
N ASP A 678 42.29 47.67 25.94
CA ASP A 678 40.83 47.78 25.81
C ASP A 678 40.30 47.60 24.38
N GLU A 679 41.12 47.93 23.37
CA GLU A 679 40.82 47.62 21.95
C GLU A 679 41.06 46.13 21.66
N GLY A 680 42.12 45.55 22.23
CA GLY A 680 42.44 44.13 22.15
C GLY A 680 41.33 43.24 22.72
N GLU A 681 40.85 43.55 23.93
CA GLU A 681 39.75 42.82 24.55
C GLU A 681 38.46 42.88 23.71
N ARG A 682 38.14 44.04 23.12
CA ARG A 682 36.98 44.17 22.22
C ARG A 682 37.15 43.31 20.98
N MET A 683 38.32 43.34 20.34
CA MET A 683 38.62 42.48 19.20
C MET A 683 38.57 40.98 19.55
N LEU A 684 38.98 40.57 20.75
CA LEU A 684 38.83 39.18 21.19
C LEU A 684 37.36 38.79 21.39
N ARG A 685 36.54 39.64 22.03
CA ARG A 685 35.09 39.38 22.19
C ARG A 685 34.36 39.27 20.85
N GLU A 686 34.74 40.10 19.87
CA GLU A 686 34.23 39.99 18.50
C GLU A 686 34.68 38.67 17.83
N LEU A 687 35.95 38.28 17.99
CA LEU A 687 36.47 37.01 17.47
C LEU A 687 35.80 35.80 18.14
N ASP A 688 35.52 35.84 19.45
CA ASP A 688 34.74 34.82 20.15
C ASP A 688 33.31 34.73 19.59
N SER A 689 32.66 35.86 19.29
CA SER A 689 31.36 35.86 18.61
C SER A 689 31.46 35.27 17.19
N ILE A 690 32.51 35.57 16.42
CA ILE A 690 32.74 34.95 15.10
C ILE A 690 32.97 33.43 15.25
N ARG A 691 33.58 32.94 16.35
CA ARG A 691 33.71 31.51 16.63
C ARG A 691 32.34 30.84 16.81
N GLU A 692 31.41 31.47 17.50
CA GLU A 692 30.03 30.96 17.63
C GLU A 692 29.32 30.87 16.27
N HIS A 693 29.48 31.89 15.41
CA HIS A 693 28.98 31.84 14.04
C HIS A 693 29.62 30.72 13.21
N ILE A 694 30.92 30.46 13.36
CA ILE A 694 31.61 29.33 12.72
C ILE A 694 31.06 27.98 13.23
N GLN A 695 30.76 27.84 14.52
CA GLN A 695 30.13 26.64 15.08
C GLN A 695 28.70 26.43 14.52
N GLN A 696 27.90 27.49 14.42
CA GLN A 696 26.57 27.44 13.81
C GLN A 696 26.63 27.07 12.32
N LEU A 697 27.56 27.66 11.56
CA LEU A 697 27.80 27.30 10.16
C LEU A 697 28.25 25.85 10.00
N HIS A 698 29.05 25.31 10.92
CA HIS A 698 29.44 23.91 10.92
C HIS A 698 28.23 22.98 11.10
N ALA A 699 27.37 23.25 12.08
CA ALA A 699 26.17 22.46 12.32
C ALA A 699 25.22 22.47 11.10
N ARG A 700 25.04 23.62 10.45
CA ARG A 700 24.23 23.73 9.23
C ARG A 700 24.86 23.00 8.05
N LEU A 701 26.18 23.07 7.87
CA LEU A 701 26.89 22.32 6.82
C LEU A 701 26.81 20.80 7.01
N LEU A 702 26.83 20.31 8.25
CA LEU A 702 26.58 18.88 8.54
C LEU A 702 25.15 18.47 8.13
N SER A 703 24.14 19.27 8.49
CA SER A 703 22.74 19.01 8.10
C SER A 703 22.53 19.06 6.57
N LEU A 704 23.16 20.01 5.87
CA LEU A 704 23.16 20.00 4.39
C LEU A 704 23.88 18.78 3.82
N SER A 705 24.98 18.33 4.43
CA SER A 705 25.72 17.14 3.99
C SER A 705 24.86 15.88 4.06
N GLU A 706 24.10 15.72 5.15
CA GLU A 706 23.11 14.65 5.30
C GLU A 706 21.99 14.75 4.26
N ARG A 707 21.35 15.91 4.13
CA ARG A 707 20.23 16.15 3.19
C ARG A 707 20.62 15.95 1.72
N CYS A 708 21.84 16.28 1.32
CA CYS A 708 22.31 16.07 -0.06
C CYS A 708 22.27 14.61 -0.51
N SER A 709 22.38 13.65 0.43
CA SER A 709 22.26 12.22 0.11
C SER A 709 20.85 11.79 -0.31
N GLN A 710 19.85 12.64 -0.10
CA GLN A 710 18.42 12.36 -0.33
C GLN A 710 17.82 13.14 -1.52
N ILE A 711 18.58 14.07 -2.12
CA ILE A 711 18.07 14.97 -3.17
C ILE A 711 18.24 14.34 -4.56
N SER A 712 17.11 14.25 -5.27
CA SER A 712 16.96 13.73 -6.63
C SER A 712 17.57 14.69 -7.68
N PRO A 713 18.33 14.19 -8.68
CA PRO A 713 19.01 14.99 -9.70
C PRO A 713 18.03 15.48 -10.80
N LEU A 714 17.15 16.43 -10.47
CA LEU A 714 16.04 16.85 -11.35
C LEU A 714 16.49 17.37 -12.72
N TRP A 715 17.59 18.11 -12.81
CA TRP A 715 18.13 18.59 -14.09
C TRP A 715 18.50 17.46 -15.06
N GLN A 716 18.91 16.30 -14.56
CA GLN A 716 19.27 15.16 -15.38
C GLN A 716 18.09 14.62 -16.20
N ARG A 717 16.85 14.95 -15.81
CA ARG A 717 15.63 14.65 -16.59
C ARG A 717 15.58 15.37 -17.94
N GLY A 718 16.17 16.57 -18.04
CA GLY A 718 16.21 17.40 -19.25
C GLY A 718 17.49 17.25 -20.08
N GLU A 719 18.48 16.49 -19.58
CA GLU A 719 19.77 16.29 -20.24
C GLU A 719 19.81 14.95 -20.97
N ARG A 720 20.37 14.90 -22.18
CA ARG A 720 20.48 13.65 -22.96
C ARG A 720 21.42 12.66 -22.28
N ILE A 721 20.98 11.43 -22.10
CA ILE A 721 21.79 10.40 -21.44
C ILE A 721 22.81 9.78 -22.40
N GLY A 722 24.07 9.71 -21.97
CA GLY A 722 25.15 9.05 -22.72
C GLY A 722 25.37 7.57 -22.37
N ARG A 723 24.66 7.06 -21.36
CA ARG A 723 24.73 5.68 -20.86
C ARG A 723 23.43 5.33 -20.12
N PRO A 724 23.07 4.03 -20.01
CA PRO A 724 21.94 3.61 -19.20
C PRO A 724 22.08 4.03 -17.73
N ILE A 725 20.98 4.42 -17.10
CA ILE A 725 20.91 4.95 -15.73
C ILE A 725 19.77 4.24 -14.98
N PRO A 726 19.97 3.80 -13.71
CA PRO A 726 18.89 3.25 -12.91
C PRO A 726 17.85 4.34 -12.58
N VAL A 727 16.57 3.97 -12.63
CA VAL A 727 15.42 4.83 -12.28
C VAL A 727 14.42 4.03 -11.45
N VAL A 728 13.69 4.71 -10.58
CA VAL A 728 12.71 4.11 -9.65
C VAL A 728 11.31 4.56 -10.08
N SER A 729 10.34 3.66 -10.09
CA SER A 729 8.94 4.04 -10.35
C SER A 729 8.33 4.77 -9.15
N LEU A 730 7.55 5.82 -9.39
CA LEU A 730 6.80 6.56 -8.36
C LEU A 730 5.39 5.98 -8.12
N CYS A 731 4.92 5.08 -9.01
CA CYS A 731 3.62 4.43 -8.92
C CYS A 731 3.71 2.94 -9.25
N GLU A 732 2.60 2.20 -9.12
CA GLU A 732 2.53 0.75 -9.36
C GLU A 732 2.54 0.40 -10.87
N TYR A 733 3.59 0.83 -11.58
CA TYR A 733 3.87 0.46 -12.96
C TYR A 733 4.97 -0.60 -12.99
N LYS A 734 4.57 -1.87 -12.87
CA LYS A 734 5.38 -3.10 -13.08
C LYS A 734 6.87 -3.00 -12.66
N SER A 735 7.14 -3.31 -11.39
CA SER A 735 8.47 -3.48 -10.77
C SER A 735 9.18 -2.18 -10.39
N ASP A 736 9.72 -2.16 -9.16
CA ASP A 736 10.22 -0.95 -8.51
C ASP A 736 11.58 -0.48 -9.04
N GLU A 737 12.41 -1.40 -9.56
CA GLU A 737 13.73 -1.10 -10.12
C GLU A 737 13.72 -1.19 -11.66
N CYS A 738 13.94 -0.05 -12.30
CA CYS A 738 13.93 0.11 -13.74
C CYS A 738 15.26 0.68 -14.26
N THR A 739 15.60 0.43 -15.53
CA THR A 739 16.77 1.05 -16.18
C THR A 739 16.32 1.91 -17.35
N LEU A 740 16.63 3.21 -17.28
CA LEU A 740 16.49 4.14 -18.40
C LEU A 740 17.56 3.84 -19.45
N LEU A 741 17.13 3.51 -20.67
CA LEU A 741 18.02 3.20 -21.80
C LEU A 741 18.20 4.38 -22.74
N ASP A 742 17.11 5.12 -23.02
CA ASP A 742 17.07 6.22 -23.98
C ASP A 742 16.04 7.26 -23.52
N ASN A 743 16.41 8.54 -23.63
CA ASN A 743 15.56 9.70 -23.35
C ASN A 743 15.51 10.68 -24.53
N HIS A 744 15.55 10.17 -25.77
CA HIS A 744 15.43 10.98 -26.99
C HIS A 744 14.09 11.75 -27.06
N ASP A 745 12.98 11.10 -26.72
CA ASP A 745 11.80 11.82 -26.26
C ASP A 745 11.97 12.13 -24.76
N LEU A 746 11.65 13.37 -24.37
CA LEU A 746 11.67 13.80 -22.96
C LEU A 746 10.34 13.51 -22.26
N LEU A 747 9.26 13.34 -23.03
CA LEU A 747 7.93 12.99 -22.51
C LEU A 747 7.83 11.48 -22.28
N HIS A 748 8.30 10.64 -23.22
CA HIS A 748 8.32 9.18 -23.07
C HIS A 748 9.75 8.63 -23.08
N TRP A 749 10.08 7.87 -22.05
CA TRP A 749 11.40 7.28 -21.86
C TRP A 749 11.39 5.80 -22.25
N ARG A 750 12.45 5.33 -22.94
CA ARG A 750 12.64 3.88 -23.18
C ARG A 750 13.28 3.26 -21.96
N ILE A 751 12.54 2.39 -21.30
CA ILE A 751 12.91 1.80 -20.01
C ILE A 751 12.85 0.28 -20.09
N ARG A 752 13.78 -0.37 -19.38
CA ARG A 752 13.84 -1.82 -19.22
C ARG A 752 13.50 -2.20 -17.77
N GLY A 753 12.50 -3.05 -17.59
CA GLY A 753 12.14 -3.61 -16.28
C GLY A 753 13.04 -4.78 -15.85
N MET A 754 12.85 -5.28 -14.63
CA MET A 754 13.60 -6.45 -14.10
C MET A 754 13.34 -7.75 -14.89
N ASP A 755 12.21 -7.84 -15.58
CA ASP A 755 11.86 -8.94 -16.49
C ASP A 755 12.60 -8.89 -17.84
N GLY A 756 13.35 -7.81 -18.09
CA GLY A 756 14.07 -7.56 -19.33
C GLY A 756 13.18 -7.04 -20.48
N VAL A 757 11.91 -6.74 -20.22
CA VAL A 757 11.00 -6.15 -21.21
C VAL A 757 11.32 -4.66 -21.36
N GLU A 758 11.41 -4.21 -22.61
CA GLU A 758 11.61 -2.80 -22.95
C GLU A 758 10.27 -2.17 -23.35
N ALA A 759 9.95 -1.02 -22.75
CA ALA A 759 8.73 -0.27 -23.03
C ALA A 759 9.03 1.23 -23.13
N SER A 760 8.18 1.96 -23.86
CA SER A 760 8.16 3.43 -23.85
C SER A 760 7.08 3.88 -22.89
N ILE A 761 7.46 4.65 -21.87
CA ILE A 761 6.59 4.99 -20.73
C ILE A 761 6.78 6.47 -20.39
N PRO A 762 5.72 7.23 -20.03
CA PRO A 762 5.84 8.63 -19.63
C PRO A 762 6.91 8.87 -18.55
N SER A 763 7.80 9.82 -18.79
CA SER A 763 8.95 10.13 -17.95
C SER A 763 8.54 10.54 -16.54
N VAL A 764 7.35 11.12 -16.38
CA VAL A 764 6.76 11.51 -15.09
C VAL A 764 6.51 10.33 -14.15
N VAL A 765 6.42 9.09 -14.65
CA VAL A 765 6.34 7.89 -13.80
C VAL A 765 7.63 7.65 -13.00
N PHE A 766 8.78 8.12 -13.50
CA PHE A 766 10.09 7.71 -12.99
C PHE A 766 10.80 8.82 -12.22
N ARG A 767 11.43 8.43 -11.11
CA ARG A 767 12.38 9.23 -10.33
C ARG A 767 13.80 8.77 -10.66
N ILE A 768 14.71 9.71 -10.86
CA ILE A 768 16.14 9.38 -10.89
C ILE A 768 16.61 9.34 -9.43
N PRO A 769 17.26 8.25 -8.95
CA PRO A 769 17.60 8.12 -7.55
C PRO A 769 18.69 9.13 -7.12
N PRO A 770 18.69 9.58 -5.85
CA PRO A 770 19.80 10.32 -5.25
C PRO A 770 21.04 9.42 -5.08
N PRO A 771 22.25 9.97 -4.81
CA PRO A 771 22.57 11.38 -4.59
C PRO A 771 22.94 12.15 -5.87
N ASP A 772 22.73 13.47 -5.85
CA ASP A 772 23.14 14.32 -6.97
C ASP A 772 24.66 14.64 -6.96
N PRO A 773 25.38 14.43 -8.08
CA PRO A 773 26.82 14.69 -8.17
C PRO A 773 27.21 16.18 -8.23
N ARG A 774 26.35 17.08 -8.74
CA ARG A 774 26.59 18.54 -8.73
C ARG A 774 26.47 19.09 -7.31
N LEU A 775 25.48 18.66 -6.55
CA LEU A 775 25.31 19.06 -5.13
C LEU A 775 26.44 18.51 -4.25
N SER A 776 26.87 17.27 -4.49
CA SER A 776 28.05 16.68 -3.83
C SER A 776 29.34 17.51 -4.07
N ASN A 777 29.53 18.02 -5.29
CA ASN A 777 30.64 18.92 -5.61
C ASN A 777 30.48 20.31 -4.98
N LEU A 778 29.25 20.85 -4.89
CA LEU A 778 28.96 22.11 -4.20
C LEU A 778 29.31 22.03 -2.70
N LEU A 779 28.89 20.96 -2.02
CA LEU A 779 29.26 20.72 -0.62
C LEU A 779 30.77 20.56 -0.43
N SER A 780 31.46 19.92 -1.37
CA SER A 780 32.93 19.82 -1.34
C SER A 780 33.60 21.20 -1.42
N ARG A 781 33.04 22.13 -2.21
CA ARG A 781 33.47 23.54 -2.26
C ARG A 781 33.22 24.25 -0.92
N PHE A 782 32.06 24.06 -0.31
CA PHE A 782 31.72 24.67 0.98
C PHE A 782 32.61 24.18 2.11
N HIS A 783 32.92 22.88 2.19
CA HIS A 783 33.88 22.36 3.17
C HIS A 783 35.27 23.01 3.01
N GLY A 784 35.72 23.22 1.77
CA GLY A 784 36.97 23.94 1.49
C GLY A 784 36.94 25.43 1.91
N GLN A 785 35.82 26.13 1.69
CA GLN A 785 35.63 27.51 2.14
C GLN A 785 35.55 27.61 3.68
N PHE A 786 34.83 26.70 4.32
CA PHE A 786 34.69 26.60 5.77
C PHE A 786 36.05 26.36 6.46
N GLU A 787 36.84 25.40 5.98
CA GLU A 787 38.18 25.14 6.52
C GLU A 787 39.14 26.32 6.31
N ARG A 788 39.00 27.06 5.20
CA ARG A 788 39.73 28.32 5.00
C ARG A 788 39.30 29.38 6.02
N LEU A 789 38.00 29.55 6.27
CA LEU A 789 37.46 30.48 7.26
C LEU A 789 37.96 30.16 8.68
N ARG A 790 37.88 28.88 9.08
CA ARG A 790 38.36 28.39 10.38
C ARG A 790 39.86 28.66 10.58
N LYS A 791 40.69 28.34 9.59
CA LYS A 791 42.16 28.59 9.65
C LYS A 791 42.51 30.07 9.65
N LEU A 792 41.73 30.90 8.95
CA LEU A 792 41.90 32.35 9.01
C LEU A 792 41.55 32.89 10.39
N TRP A 793 40.39 32.51 10.94
CA TRP A 793 39.95 32.89 12.29
C TRP A 793 40.99 32.52 13.35
N ASP A 794 41.47 31.27 13.33
CA ASP A 794 42.46 30.77 14.27
C ASP A 794 43.76 31.60 14.25
N ARG A 795 44.28 31.87 13.04
CA ARG A 795 45.43 32.74 12.85
C ARG A 795 45.20 34.17 13.33
N LYS A 796 44.00 34.73 13.15
CA LYS A 796 43.66 36.08 13.66
C LYS A 796 43.56 36.11 15.18
N HIS A 797 42.91 35.11 15.78
CA HIS A 797 42.76 34.97 17.22
C HIS A 797 44.12 34.83 17.94
N HIS A 798 45.00 33.95 17.45
CA HIS A 798 46.37 33.82 17.96
C HIS A 798 47.16 35.12 17.82
N LEU A 799 47.07 35.83 16.68
CA LEU A 799 47.79 37.09 16.47
C LEU A 799 47.30 38.22 17.39
N THR A 800 45.99 38.33 17.65
CA THR A 800 45.45 39.33 18.58
C THR A 800 45.92 39.06 20.02
N ARG A 801 45.82 37.81 20.50
CA ARG A 801 46.33 37.42 21.84
C ARG A 801 47.84 37.66 21.96
N TYR A 802 48.63 37.29 20.95
CA TYR A 802 50.07 37.52 20.90
C TYR A 802 50.43 39.00 21.06
N ASN A 803 49.75 39.90 20.34
CA ASN A 803 50.00 41.34 20.43
C ASN A 803 49.57 41.93 21.78
N MET A 804 48.47 41.45 22.38
CA MET A 804 48.06 41.85 23.74
C MET A 804 49.09 41.45 24.81
N VAL A 805 49.57 40.21 24.76
CA VAL A 805 50.58 39.68 25.68
C VAL A 805 51.91 40.43 25.55
N LEU A 806 52.34 40.80 24.34
CA LEU A 806 53.51 41.67 24.17
C LEU A 806 53.26 43.09 24.72
N SER A 807 52.03 43.58 24.72
CA SER A 807 51.67 44.87 25.31
C SER A 807 51.78 44.84 26.84
N THR A 808 51.25 43.79 27.50
CA THR A 808 51.39 43.63 28.96
C THR A 808 52.84 43.41 29.40
N MET A 809 53.64 42.63 28.65
CA MET A 809 55.08 42.49 28.91
C MET A 809 55.82 43.84 28.88
N ARG A 810 55.51 44.71 27.91
CA ARG A 810 56.13 46.06 27.84
C ARG A 810 55.80 46.89 29.08
N THR A 811 54.59 46.77 29.63
CA THR A 811 54.17 47.45 30.87
C THR A 811 54.94 46.92 32.08
N VAL A 812 55.05 45.59 32.26
CA VAL A 812 55.79 44.97 33.39
C VAL A 812 57.29 45.30 33.33
N ARG A 813 57.88 45.29 32.13
CA ARG A 813 59.28 45.71 31.91
C ARG A 813 59.51 47.21 32.14
N GLY A 814 58.46 48.00 32.29
CA GLY A 814 58.51 49.43 32.63
C GLY A 814 58.49 49.71 34.14
N TRP A 815 58.34 48.70 34.99
CA TRP A 815 58.29 48.88 36.45
C TRP A 815 59.67 49.16 37.05
N ASP A 816 59.71 50.08 38.02
CA ASP A 816 60.85 50.38 38.88
C ASP A 816 60.62 49.89 40.32
N LEU A 817 61.61 50.04 41.19
CA LEU A 817 61.54 49.47 42.55
C LEU A 817 60.46 50.12 43.42
N ASP A 818 60.18 51.42 43.25
CA ASP A 818 59.13 52.11 44.01
C ASP A 818 57.73 51.73 43.50
N THR A 819 57.51 51.65 42.19
CA THR A 819 56.23 51.13 41.65
C THR A 819 56.00 49.68 42.05
N PHE A 820 57.04 48.83 42.02
CA PHE A 820 56.98 47.42 42.45
C PHE A 820 56.71 47.22 43.95
N LEU A 821 57.09 48.19 44.80
CA LEU A 821 56.78 48.21 46.23
C LEU A 821 55.41 48.86 46.54
N SER A 822 54.91 49.72 45.65
CA SER A 822 53.58 50.33 45.77
C SER A 822 52.42 49.39 45.41
N ILE A 823 52.68 48.36 44.59
CA ILE A 823 51.72 47.31 44.24
C ILE A 823 51.76 46.23 45.34
N PRO A 824 50.62 45.79 45.89
CA PRO A 824 50.56 44.71 46.87
C PRO A 824 51.28 43.43 46.39
N PRO A 825 51.97 42.69 47.27
CA PRO A 825 52.70 41.49 46.88
C PRO A 825 51.80 40.46 46.20
N ASP A 826 50.59 40.25 46.73
CA ASP A 826 49.62 39.32 46.16
C ASP A 826 49.22 39.71 44.73
N GLN A 827 48.98 41.00 44.47
CA GLN A 827 48.56 41.49 43.15
C GLN A 827 49.68 41.44 42.10
N ARG A 828 50.93 41.75 42.45
CA ARG A 828 52.05 41.64 41.50
C ARG A 828 52.40 40.17 41.21
N ASP A 829 52.28 39.29 42.21
CA ASP A 829 52.51 37.86 42.06
C ASP A 829 51.37 37.20 41.25
N GLU A 830 50.12 37.68 41.38
CA GLU A 830 49.00 37.34 40.50
C GLU A 830 49.23 37.81 39.05
N ILE A 831 49.68 39.06 38.82
CA ILE A 831 49.93 39.58 37.48
C ILE A 831 51.02 38.79 36.76
N ILE A 832 52.15 38.49 37.41
CA ILE A 832 53.23 37.71 36.78
C ILE A 832 52.81 36.24 36.58
N LYS A 833 52.02 35.68 37.49
CA LYS A 833 51.46 34.33 37.34
C LYS A 833 50.49 34.25 36.16
N ALA A 834 49.53 35.16 36.06
CA ALA A 834 48.59 35.24 34.93
C ALA A 834 49.32 35.43 33.60
N LEU A 835 50.32 36.33 33.55
CA LEU A 835 51.15 36.54 32.36
C LEU A 835 51.91 35.27 31.95
N ASN A 836 52.52 34.56 32.90
CA ASN A 836 53.19 33.29 32.63
C ASN A 836 52.20 32.20 32.18
N GLU A 837 51.04 32.10 32.82
CA GLU A 837 50.00 31.14 32.42
C GLU A 837 49.49 31.40 31.00
N ASP A 838 49.19 32.65 30.64
CA ASP A 838 48.65 32.99 29.32
C ASP A 838 49.69 32.87 28.21
N VAL A 839 50.96 33.18 28.50
CA VAL A 839 52.06 32.90 27.57
C VAL A 839 52.28 31.40 27.41
N ASN A 840 52.27 30.62 28.49
CA ASN A 840 52.45 29.17 28.39
C ASN A 840 51.29 28.48 27.66
N LYS A 841 50.03 28.94 27.84
CA LYS A 841 48.87 28.50 27.03
C LYS A 841 49.11 28.81 25.55
N LEU A 842 49.45 30.05 25.20
CA LEU A 842 49.68 30.46 23.81
C LEU A 842 50.91 29.79 23.18
N LEU A 843 51.93 29.43 23.96
CA LEU A 843 53.08 28.64 23.52
C LEU A 843 52.80 27.14 23.37
N ALA A 844 51.74 26.61 23.99
CA ALA A 844 51.26 25.25 23.79
C ALA A 844 50.34 25.14 22.56
N GLU A 845 49.69 26.24 22.17
CA GLU A 845 48.84 26.37 20.98
C GLU A 845 49.66 26.61 19.68
N LEU A 846 50.91 27.10 19.78
CA LEU A 846 51.79 27.41 18.65
C LEU A 846 52.83 26.30 18.37
N ASP A 847 53.22 26.16 17.10
CA ASP A 847 54.26 25.23 16.67
C ASP A 847 55.64 25.54 17.32
N PRO A 848 56.36 24.54 17.88
CA PRO A 848 57.65 24.77 18.55
C PRO A 848 58.75 25.40 17.69
N ASN A 849 58.60 25.36 16.35
CA ASN A 849 59.54 25.93 15.39
C ASN A 849 59.14 27.31 14.85
N ASP A 850 57.98 27.86 15.24
CA ASP A 850 57.54 29.19 14.80
C ASP A 850 58.49 30.30 15.33
N PRO A 851 59.03 31.18 14.47
CA PRO A 851 59.76 32.38 14.88
C PRO A 851 59.03 33.26 15.92
N LEU A 852 57.69 33.33 15.87
CA LEU A 852 56.86 34.07 16.83
C LEU A 852 56.91 33.43 18.23
N ALA A 853 56.82 32.10 18.31
CA ALA A 853 56.91 31.36 19.58
C ALA A 853 58.29 31.50 20.23
N ARG A 854 59.36 31.52 19.43
CA ARG A 854 60.73 31.79 19.92
C ARG A 854 60.85 33.21 20.49
N ARG A 855 60.39 34.22 19.73
CA ARG A 855 60.39 35.62 20.18
C ARG A 855 59.60 35.82 21.48
N LEU A 856 58.47 35.14 21.63
CA LEU A 856 57.65 35.23 22.85
C LEU A 856 58.34 34.61 24.08
N LYS A 857 59.06 33.48 23.90
CA LYS A 857 59.88 32.87 24.96
C LYS A 857 61.01 33.80 25.41
N ASP A 858 61.68 34.46 24.47
CA ASP A 858 62.76 35.40 24.78
C ASP A 858 62.24 36.65 25.53
N GLU A 859 61.12 37.24 25.07
CA GLU A 859 60.47 38.39 25.75
C GLU A 859 59.92 38.02 27.13
N LEU A 860 59.33 36.82 27.31
CA LEU A 860 58.90 36.33 28.61
C LEU A 860 60.09 36.17 29.57
N ARG A 861 61.19 35.54 29.12
CA ARG A 861 62.38 35.36 29.95
C ARG A 861 62.91 36.70 30.46
N LEU A 862 63.06 37.68 29.57
CA LEU A 862 63.52 39.03 29.93
C LEU A 862 62.57 39.75 30.90
N THR A 863 61.26 39.48 30.81
CA THR A 863 60.24 40.04 31.72
C THR A 863 60.31 39.39 33.10
N ASN A 864 60.44 38.06 33.16
CA ASN A 864 60.57 37.30 34.41
C ASN A 864 61.90 37.62 35.14
N GLU A 865 63.02 37.72 34.41
CA GLU A 865 64.32 38.10 34.98
C GLU A 865 64.26 39.48 35.66
N HIS A 866 63.59 40.45 35.03
CA HIS A 866 63.37 41.79 35.61
C HIS A 866 62.48 41.75 36.86
N PHE A 867 61.38 40.99 36.83
CA PHE A 867 60.47 40.84 37.97
C PHE A 867 61.18 40.19 39.19
N TYR A 868 61.94 39.11 38.97
CA TYR A 868 62.60 38.38 40.07
C TYR A 868 63.82 39.10 40.64
N ASP A 869 64.52 39.96 39.88
CA ASP A 869 65.55 40.85 40.43
C ASP A 869 64.94 41.88 41.41
N LEU A 870 63.76 42.44 41.09
CA LEU A 870 63.02 43.32 42.01
C LEU A 870 62.54 42.57 43.26
N LEU A 871 62.03 41.34 43.11
CA LEU A 871 61.60 40.50 44.24
C LEU A 871 62.76 40.08 45.16
N GLY A 872 63.89 39.65 44.58
CA GLY A 872 65.07 39.19 45.32
C GLY A 872 65.77 40.28 46.15
N ARG A 873 65.56 41.56 45.79
CA ARG A 873 65.99 42.72 46.58
C ARG A 873 65.13 42.97 47.81
N ALA A 874 63.92 42.40 47.90
CA ALA A 874 62.93 42.69 48.93
C ALA A 874 62.86 41.69 50.11
N GLN A 875 63.47 40.50 50.03
CA GLN A 875 63.11 39.35 50.90
C GLN A 875 64.25 38.70 51.73
N LYS A 876 65.38 39.36 52.03
CA LYS A 876 66.49 38.68 52.76
C LYS A 876 66.25 38.50 54.27
N GLY A 877 65.97 37.24 54.67
CA GLY A 877 65.99 36.68 56.03
C GLY A 877 66.35 35.17 56.01
N PRO A 878 66.74 34.53 57.14
CA PRO A 878 67.47 33.25 57.14
C PRO A 878 66.61 31.96 57.18
N GLU A 879 67.21 30.82 56.79
CA GLU A 879 66.57 29.52 56.50
C GLU A 879 66.22 28.62 57.73
N PRO A 880 65.15 27.78 57.65
CA PRO A 880 64.78 26.76 58.64
C PRO A 880 65.24 25.32 58.27
N ASN A 881 64.90 24.32 59.09
CA ASN A 881 65.51 22.97 59.09
C ASN A 881 64.48 21.83 58.92
N TYR A 882 64.27 21.40 57.67
CA TYR A 882 63.12 20.62 57.19
C TYR A 882 62.96 19.17 57.72
N ALA A 883 64.00 18.56 58.30
CA ALA A 883 64.00 17.12 58.56
C ALA A 883 63.03 16.67 59.68
N ASN A 884 62.89 17.45 60.75
CA ASN A 884 62.01 17.12 61.88
C ASN A 884 60.53 17.43 61.59
N GLU A 885 60.27 18.37 60.69
CA GLU A 885 58.92 18.79 60.31
C GLU A 885 58.23 17.70 59.47
N PHE A 886 58.97 17.05 58.56
CA PHE A 886 58.46 15.90 57.79
C PHE A 886 57.97 14.74 58.68
N ASP A 887 58.81 14.25 59.60
CA ASP A 887 58.49 13.05 60.39
C ASP A 887 57.31 13.24 61.34
N ALA A 888 57.10 14.46 61.84
CA ALA A 888 55.94 14.81 62.67
C ALA A 888 54.66 14.88 61.83
N ALA A 889 54.70 15.57 60.69
CA ALA A 889 53.53 15.75 59.83
C ALA A 889 53.05 14.43 59.19
N ALA A 890 53.99 13.57 58.77
CA ALA A 890 53.65 12.28 58.14
C ALA A 890 52.91 11.32 59.10
N VAL A 891 53.28 11.27 60.39
CA VAL A 891 52.66 10.35 61.36
C VAL A 891 51.22 10.77 61.70
N GLU A 892 50.98 12.06 61.92
CA GLU A 892 49.62 12.54 62.23
C GLU A 892 48.68 12.40 61.03
N LEU A 893 49.18 12.59 59.80
CA LEU A 893 48.37 12.42 58.59
C LEU A 893 47.98 10.96 58.34
N ILE A 894 48.89 10.00 58.54
CA ILE A 894 48.56 8.56 58.46
C ILE A 894 47.47 8.19 59.48
N ARG A 895 47.56 8.72 60.71
CA ARG A 895 46.55 8.49 61.76
C ARG A 895 45.17 9.01 61.34
N LYS A 896 45.08 10.21 60.76
CA LYS A 896 43.83 10.77 60.19
C LYS A 896 43.25 9.89 59.07
N PHE A 897 44.10 9.28 58.24
CA PHE A 897 43.67 8.38 57.17
C PHE A 897 43.11 7.06 57.69
N GLU A 898 43.73 6.47 58.72
CA GLU A 898 43.20 5.25 59.36
C GLU A 898 41.81 5.50 59.98
N ASP A 899 41.62 6.64 60.66
CA ASP A 899 40.32 7.07 61.18
C ASP A 899 39.27 7.28 60.06
N ALA A 900 39.66 7.93 58.96
CA ALA A 900 38.77 8.20 57.82
C ALA A 900 38.39 6.92 57.06
N PHE A 901 39.35 6.03 56.81
CA PHE A 901 39.11 4.73 56.17
C PHE A 901 38.16 3.87 56.98
N LYS A 902 38.30 3.87 58.31
CA LYS A 902 37.39 3.17 59.23
C LYS A 902 35.97 3.73 59.15
N GLN A 903 35.80 5.06 59.22
CA GLN A 903 34.49 5.70 59.11
C GLN A 903 33.80 5.42 57.76
N LEU A 904 34.56 5.45 56.66
CA LEU A 904 34.04 5.13 55.33
C LEU A 904 33.65 3.65 55.21
N SER A 905 34.46 2.74 55.77
CA SER A 905 34.17 1.31 55.82
C SER A 905 32.91 1.00 56.63
N GLU A 906 32.73 1.63 57.79
CA GLU A 906 31.52 1.50 58.62
C GLU A 906 30.28 2.02 57.87
N ARG A 907 30.38 3.18 57.20
CA ARG A 907 29.32 3.74 56.35
C ARG A 907 28.97 2.83 55.16
N ALA A 908 29.96 2.22 54.52
CA ALA A 908 29.75 1.30 53.40
C ALA A 908 28.93 0.05 53.81
N GLN A 909 29.03 -0.40 55.07
CA GLN A 909 28.30 -1.58 55.58
C GLN A 909 26.85 -1.29 56.02
N ILE A 910 26.41 -0.02 56.06
CA ILE A 910 25.02 0.33 56.37
C ILE A 910 24.08 -0.23 55.28
N ARG A 911 22.85 -0.62 55.67
CA ARG A 911 21.78 -1.06 54.77
C ARG A 911 21.51 -0.02 53.67
N ILE A 912 21.07 -0.45 52.49
CA ILE A 912 20.63 0.50 51.47
C ILE A 912 19.35 1.24 51.93
N PRO A 913 19.23 2.56 51.68
CA PRO A 913 17.98 3.29 51.80
C PRO A 913 16.84 2.64 51.02
N SER A 914 15.64 2.61 51.60
CA SER A 914 14.43 2.13 50.90
C SER A 914 13.68 3.27 50.20
N ASN A 915 13.86 4.52 50.66
CA ASN A 915 13.12 5.69 50.21
C ASN A 915 14.09 6.82 49.78
N LEU A 916 13.63 7.68 48.87
CA LEU A 916 14.42 8.82 48.36
C LEU A 916 14.90 9.77 49.49
N GLU A 917 14.06 10.04 50.48
CA GLU A 917 14.39 10.92 51.63
C GLU A 917 15.54 10.35 52.51
N GLU A 918 15.55 9.04 52.75
CA GLU A 918 16.62 8.35 53.49
C GLU A 918 17.93 8.34 52.68
N LEU A 919 17.83 8.21 51.35
CA LEU A 919 18.97 8.30 50.44
C LEU A 919 19.57 9.70 50.38
N GLU A 920 18.75 10.74 50.24
CA GLU A 920 19.24 12.12 50.25
C GLU A 920 19.99 12.47 51.54
N HIS A 921 19.53 11.95 52.69
CA HIS A 921 20.23 12.12 53.95
C HIS A 921 21.61 11.45 53.91
N GLN A 922 21.72 10.21 53.40
CA GLN A 922 23.02 9.54 53.23
C GLN A 922 23.94 10.26 52.24
N ILE A 923 23.41 10.83 51.15
CA ILE A 923 24.19 11.62 50.18
C ILE A 923 24.73 12.90 50.85
N ARG A 924 23.92 13.62 51.64
CA ARG A 924 24.37 14.80 52.40
C ARG A 924 25.46 14.45 53.41
N GLU A 925 25.26 13.37 54.18
CA GLU A 925 26.25 12.87 55.15
C GLU A 925 27.55 12.43 54.49
N HIS A 926 27.49 11.82 53.31
CA HIS A 926 28.68 11.41 52.57
C HIS A 926 29.43 12.60 51.98
N LYS A 927 28.71 13.59 51.43
CA LYS A 927 29.31 14.83 50.90
C LYS A 927 30.08 15.60 51.97
N ILE A 928 29.54 15.74 53.17
CA ILE A 928 30.24 16.38 54.31
C ILE A 928 31.55 15.63 54.64
N PHE A 929 31.58 14.30 54.47
CA PHE A 929 32.80 13.50 54.65
C PHE A 929 33.78 13.68 53.48
N GLU A 930 33.31 13.78 52.24
CA GLU A 930 34.14 14.08 51.06
C GLU A 930 34.78 15.47 51.17
N ASP A 931 34.02 16.50 51.56
CA ASP A 931 34.51 17.86 51.81
C ASP A 931 35.59 17.87 52.93
N ASN A 932 35.38 17.11 54.01
CA ASN A 932 36.34 16.96 55.11
C ASN A 932 37.60 16.16 54.70
N LEU A 933 37.46 15.20 53.79
CA LEU A 933 38.59 14.44 53.25
C LEU A 933 39.44 15.33 52.32
N GLN A 934 38.79 16.09 51.43
CA GLN A 934 39.45 17.04 50.52
C GLN A 934 40.19 18.14 51.28
N ALA A 935 39.72 18.56 52.45
CA ALA A 935 40.44 19.49 53.31
C ALA A 935 41.86 18.99 53.73
N LEU A 936 42.11 17.68 53.68
CA LEU A 936 43.42 17.08 53.95
C LEU A 936 44.39 17.13 52.75
N ASP A 937 43.97 17.52 51.54
CA ASP A 937 44.87 17.69 50.38
C ASP A 937 46.03 18.65 50.66
N VAL A 938 45.79 19.67 51.49
CA VAL A 938 46.82 20.62 51.93
C VAL A 938 47.84 19.92 52.82
N ASP A 939 47.40 19.11 53.79
CA ASP A 939 48.29 18.30 54.63
C ASP A 939 49.08 17.29 53.78
N VAL A 940 48.45 16.62 52.80
CA VAL A 940 49.11 15.70 51.85
C VAL A 940 50.19 16.42 51.05
N SER A 941 49.87 17.60 50.52
CA SER A 941 50.79 18.40 49.70
C SER A 941 51.96 18.91 50.53
N ASN A 942 51.70 19.35 51.76
CA ASN A 942 52.73 19.77 52.71
C ASN A 942 53.69 18.61 53.05
N VAL A 943 53.17 17.40 53.33
CA VAL A 943 54.01 16.22 53.61
C VAL A 943 54.81 15.76 52.38
N LYS A 944 54.21 15.81 51.17
CA LYS A 944 54.92 15.53 49.91
C LYS A 944 56.04 16.55 49.63
N GLU A 945 55.80 17.82 49.91
CA GLU A 945 56.79 18.89 49.71
C GLU A 945 57.92 18.82 50.75
N LEU A 946 57.59 18.60 52.02
CA LEU A 946 58.57 18.33 53.08
C LEU A 946 59.42 17.08 52.76
N PHE A 947 58.84 16.04 52.15
CA PHE A 947 59.59 14.88 51.68
C PHE A 947 60.56 15.21 50.54
N ARG A 948 60.11 16.03 49.57
CA ARG A 948 60.92 16.51 48.42
C ARG A 948 62.11 17.35 48.86
N GLN A 949 62.00 18.05 50.00
CA GLN A 949 63.04 18.91 50.56
C GLN A 949 64.09 18.14 51.41
N LEU A 950 63.94 16.82 51.62
CA LEU A 950 64.93 15.99 52.31
C LEU A 950 66.13 15.65 51.39
N PRO A 951 67.38 16.03 51.73
CA PRO A 951 68.55 15.73 50.90
C PRO A 951 68.86 14.23 50.74
N SER A 952 68.42 13.40 51.68
CA SER A 952 68.59 11.94 51.64
C SER A 952 67.54 11.22 52.53
N PRO A 953 66.35 10.87 52.01
CA PRO A 953 65.31 10.23 52.81
C PRO A 953 65.69 8.80 53.23
N THR A 954 65.48 8.48 54.50
CA THR A 954 65.76 7.14 55.06
C THR A 954 64.79 6.09 54.51
N PRO A 955 65.13 4.77 54.57
CA PRO A 955 64.21 3.71 54.18
C PRO A 955 62.87 3.74 54.95
N ASN A 956 62.89 4.14 56.22
CA ASN A 956 61.69 4.26 57.05
C ASN A 956 60.80 5.46 56.63
N GLN A 957 61.41 6.61 56.31
CA GLN A 957 60.68 7.79 55.80
C GLN A 957 60.03 7.51 54.43
N ARG A 958 60.72 6.76 53.55
CA ARG A 958 60.13 6.23 52.30
C ARG A 958 58.93 5.33 52.58
N ALA A 959 59.09 4.31 53.42
CA ALA A 959 57.99 3.40 53.75
C ALA A 959 56.76 4.11 54.35
N LYS A 960 56.95 5.14 55.19
CA LYS A 960 55.85 5.99 55.70
C LYS A 960 55.17 6.80 54.58
N HIS A 961 55.95 7.45 53.72
CA HIS A 961 55.44 8.22 52.58
C HIS A 961 54.63 7.34 51.61
N ASP A 962 55.14 6.15 51.29
CA ASP A 962 54.50 5.24 50.35
C ASP A 962 53.23 4.60 50.97
N LEU A 963 53.23 4.29 52.27
CA LEU A 963 52.04 3.87 53.01
C LEU A 963 50.96 4.97 53.06
N MET A 964 51.37 6.22 53.30
CA MET A 964 50.48 7.37 53.29
C MET A 964 49.79 7.54 51.92
N ILE A 965 50.53 7.41 50.82
CA ILE A 965 49.97 7.49 49.46
C ILE A 965 49.03 6.31 49.18
N SER A 966 49.44 5.07 49.48
CA SER A 966 48.57 3.88 49.30
C SER A 966 47.24 4.03 50.03
N ARG A 967 47.27 4.48 51.30
CA ARG A 967 46.04 4.68 52.08
C ARG A 967 45.18 5.83 51.57
N TRP A 968 45.78 6.90 51.08
CA TRP A 968 45.04 7.98 50.43
C TRP A 968 44.31 7.51 49.18
N GLU A 969 44.99 6.75 48.32
CA GLU A 969 44.41 6.16 47.10
C GLU A 969 43.30 5.16 47.43
N GLU A 970 43.51 4.24 48.38
CA GLU A 970 42.51 3.28 48.86
C GLU A 970 41.22 3.96 49.40
N ILE A 971 41.36 5.07 50.15
CA ILE A 971 40.21 5.82 50.66
C ILE A 971 39.44 6.47 49.51
N TRP A 972 40.13 7.12 48.57
CA TRP A 972 39.48 7.78 47.44
C TRP A 972 38.81 6.80 46.47
N ASP A 973 39.39 5.63 46.24
CA ASP A 973 38.77 4.60 45.41
C ASP A 973 37.53 3.98 46.09
N LEU A 974 37.60 3.68 47.39
CA LEU A 974 36.41 3.25 48.14
C LEU A 974 35.32 4.35 48.19
N CYS A 975 35.72 5.62 48.27
CA CYS A 975 34.83 6.77 48.24
C CYS A 975 34.11 6.87 46.89
N ARG A 976 34.85 6.81 45.77
CA ARG A 976 34.30 6.79 44.40
C ARG A 976 33.33 5.64 44.19
N MET A 977 33.70 4.42 44.61
CA MET A 977 32.85 3.23 44.52
C MET A 977 31.57 3.37 45.36
N TYR A 978 31.63 4.07 46.50
CA TYR A 978 30.45 4.36 47.32
C TYR A 978 29.56 5.45 46.71
N VAL A 979 30.12 6.51 46.11
CA VAL A 979 29.38 7.50 45.32
C VAL A 979 28.69 6.84 44.13
N GLU A 980 29.36 5.94 43.40
CA GLU A 980 28.74 5.15 42.33
C GLU A 980 27.53 4.36 42.84
N ARG A 981 27.64 3.72 44.01
CA ARG A 981 26.53 2.97 44.64
C ARG A 981 25.34 3.86 44.98
N LEU A 982 25.59 5.04 45.57
CA LEU A 982 24.52 5.97 45.94
C LEU A 982 23.80 6.52 44.70
N LYS A 983 24.54 6.85 43.63
CA LYS A 983 23.96 7.29 42.34
C LYS A 983 23.14 6.20 41.66
N ALA A 984 23.65 4.95 41.62
CA ALA A 984 22.89 3.83 41.09
C ALA A 984 21.59 3.59 41.87
N LEU A 985 21.62 3.72 43.20
CA LEU A 985 20.43 3.60 44.03
C LEU A 985 19.45 4.77 43.82
N GLU A 986 19.96 5.99 43.61
CA GLU A 986 19.13 7.17 43.30
C GLU A 986 18.32 6.98 42.03
N ASN A 987 18.96 6.45 40.97
CA ASN A 987 18.29 6.13 39.71
C ASN A 987 17.22 5.05 39.93
N VAL A 988 17.55 3.94 40.60
CA VAL A 988 16.61 2.84 40.86
C VAL A 988 15.40 3.34 41.67
N LEU A 989 15.60 4.07 42.78
CA LEU A 989 14.49 4.54 43.61
C LEU A 989 13.57 5.54 42.88
N LYS A 990 14.14 6.43 42.05
CA LYS A 990 13.34 7.33 41.20
C LYS A 990 12.55 6.55 40.13
N SER A 991 13.18 5.58 39.47
CA SER A 991 12.51 4.75 38.46
C SER A 991 11.48 3.80 39.06
N VAL A 992 11.65 3.32 40.30
CA VAL A 992 10.63 2.55 41.04
C VAL A 992 9.37 3.39 41.27
N ASP A 993 9.53 4.64 41.70
CA ASP A 993 8.41 5.58 41.92
C ASP A 993 7.70 5.91 40.60
N GLU A 994 8.45 6.27 39.55
CA GLU A 994 7.93 6.57 38.22
C GLU A 994 7.17 5.37 37.60
N VAL A 995 7.76 4.17 37.63
CA VAL A 995 7.12 2.96 37.10
C VAL A 995 5.90 2.55 37.94
N SER A 996 5.96 2.69 39.27
CA SER A 996 4.82 2.45 40.15
C SER A 996 3.62 3.35 39.79
N ASP A 997 3.87 4.63 39.56
CA ASP A 997 2.85 5.59 39.13
C ASP A 997 2.34 5.33 37.70
N ILE A 998 3.21 4.94 36.77
CA ILE A 998 2.80 4.52 35.42
C ILE A 998 1.86 3.32 35.49
N VAL A 999 2.27 2.25 36.18
CA VAL A 999 1.48 1.01 36.33
C VAL A 999 0.16 1.31 37.02
N ARG A 1000 0.15 2.10 38.11
CA ARG A 1000 -1.06 2.48 38.83
C ARG A 1000 -2.03 3.27 37.94
N ARG A 1001 -1.56 4.23 37.15
CA ARG A 1001 -2.41 5.00 36.22
C ARG A 1001 -3.08 4.11 35.18
N HIS A 1002 -2.35 3.14 34.61
CA HIS A 1002 -2.93 2.19 33.65
C HIS A 1002 -3.87 1.18 34.30
N GLU A 1003 -3.57 0.70 35.51
CA GLU A 1003 -4.47 -0.15 36.30
C GLU A 1003 -5.81 0.56 36.56
N VAL A 1004 -5.78 1.84 36.98
CA VAL A 1004 -6.97 2.69 37.17
C VAL A 1004 -7.74 2.87 35.87
N THR A 1005 -7.06 3.24 34.78
CA THR A 1005 -7.73 3.45 33.48
C THR A 1005 -8.39 2.16 32.98
N LEU A 1006 -7.70 1.02 33.02
CA LEU A 1006 -8.24 -0.28 32.60
C LEU A 1006 -9.34 -0.82 33.51
N SER A 1007 -9.34 -0.45 34.79
CA SER A 1007 -10.44 -0.74 35.72
C SER A 1007 -11.65 0.19 35.52
N SER A 1008 -11.53 1.27 34.73
CA SER A 1008 -12.62 2.21 34.43
C SER A 1008 -13.42 1.87 33.16
N PHE A 1009 -13.04 0.81 32.45
CA PHE A 1009 -13.81 0.28 31.31
C PHE A 1009 -15.06 -0.44 31.83
N ASP A 1010 -16.18 -0.26 31.11
CA ASP A 1010 -17.42 -0.99 31.35
C ASP A 1010 -17.43 -2.37 30.68
N ASP A 1011 -18.45 -3.17 31.01
CA ASP A 1011 -18.91 -4.35 30.26
C ASP A 1011 -19.02 -4.10 28.74
N MET A 1012 -18.92 -5.16 27.93
CA MET A 1012 -18.92 -5.05 26.48
C MET A 1012 -20.23 -4.43 25.94
N PRO A 1013 -20.17 -3.33 25.15
CA PRO A 1013 -21.35 -2.70 24.58
C PRO A 1013 -21.85 -3.41 23.31
N ALA A 1014 -23.16 -3.64 23.20
CA ALA A 1014 -23.80 -4.12 21.95
C ALA A 1014 -23.95 -3.04 20.87
N ALA A 1015 -23.83 -1.76 21.23
CA ALA A 1015 -23.91 -0.66 20.27
C ALA A 1015 -22.59 -0.52 19.51
N LEU A 1016 -22.61 -0.70 18.19
CA LEU A 1016 -21.41 -0.82 17.35
C LEU A 1016 -20.52 0.44 17.38
N GLU A 1017 -21.11 1.64 17.51
CA GLU A 1017 -20.37 2.89 17.71
C GLU A 1017 -19.61 2.93 19.03
N ARG A 1018 -20.24 2.47 20.13
CA ARG A 1018 -19.60 2.41 21.45
C ARG A 1018 -18.52 1.33 21.49
N LEU A 1019 -18.72 0.21 20.78
CA LEU A 1019 -17.72 -0.85 20.64
C LEU A 1019 -16.48 -0.36 19.84
N ARG A 1020 -16.69 0.39 18.74
CA ARG A 1020 -15.61 1.10 18.03
C ARG A 1020 -14.87 2.10 18.93
N GLY A 1021 -15.60 2.83 19.77
CA GLY A 1021 -15.00 3.77 20.73
C GLY A 1021 -14.12 3.07 21.79
N VAL A 1022 -14.56 1.90 22.28
CA VAL A 1022 -13.76 1.06 23.19
C VAL A 1022 -12.53 0.49 22.48
N HIS A 1023 -12.67 0.02 21.24
CA HIS A 1023 -11.54 -0.43 20.41
C HIS A 1023 -10.49 0.66 20.23
N ALA A 1024 -10.90 1.86 19.81
CA ALA A 1024 -10.00 3.00 19.62
C ALA A 1024 -9.23 3.37 20.92
N GLN A 1025 -9.91 3.40 22.07
CA GLN A 1025 -9.28 3.66 23.37
C GLN A 1025 -8.26 2.57 23.76
N LEU A 1026 -8.51 1.30 23.40
CA LEU A 1026 -7.55 0.21 23.66
C LEU A 1026 -6.34 0.28 22.72
N VAL A 1027 -6.51 0.72 21.47
CA VAL A 1027 -5.38 1.00 20.54
C VAL A 1027 -4.51 2.15 21.06
N GLU A 1028 -5.13 3.25 21.52
CA GLU A 1028 -4.41 4.38 22.11
C GLU A 1028 -3.59 3.96 23.34
N LEU A 1029 -4.20 3.18 24.26
CA LEU A 1029 -3.49 2.63 25.41
C LEU A 1029 -2.32 1.71 25.02
N LEU A 1030 -2.48 0.88 23.98
CA LEU A 1030 -1.40 0.02 23.49
C LEU A 1030 -0.20 0.84 22.98
N MET A 1031 -0.45 1.95 22.27
CA MET A 1031 0.61 2.85 21.80
C MET A 1031 1.35 3.52 22.98
N VAL A 1032 0.62 4.00 24.00
CA VAL A 1032 1.22 4.61 25.21
C VAL A 1032 2.06 3.59 25.98
N LEU A 1033 1.60 2.35 26.12
CA LEU A 1033 2.36 1.28 26.77
C LEU A 1033 3.65 0.94 26.01
N GLN A 1034 3.61 0.88 24.67
CA GLN A 1034 4.81 0.69 23.85
C GLN A 1034 5.84 1.81 24.05
N GLN A 1035 5.40 3.07 24.14
CA GLN A 1035 6.29 4.20 24.39
C GLN A 1035 6.94 4.15 25.78
N GLN A 1036 6.21 3.70 26.81
CA GLN A 1036 6.69 3.66 28.20
C GLN A 1036 7.51 2.42 28.55
N ARG A 1037 7.53 1.39 27.68
CA ARG A 1037 8.27 0.14 27.87
C ARG A 1037 9.76 0.33 28.22
N SER A 1038 10.43 1.30 27.58
CA SER A 1038 11.85 1.57 27.81
C SER A 1038 12.16 2.03 29.24
N ILE A 1039 11.20 2.65 29.93
CA ILE A 1039 11.34 3.09 31.34
C ILE A 1039 11.42 1.86 32.25
N VAL A 1040 10.57 0.86 32.02
CA VAL A 1040 10.54 -0.40 32.79
C VAL A 1040 11.77 -1.28 32.48
N GLU A 1041 12.24 -1.29 31.23
CA GLU A 1041 13.48 -1.98 30.84
C GLU A 1041 14.72 -1.31 31.47
N ASN A 1042 14.76 0.03 31.55
CA ASN A 1042 15.81 0.77 32.25
C ASN A 1042 15.79 0.49 33.76
N LEU A 1043 14.61 0.49 34.42
CA LEU A 1043 14.50 0.13 35.83
C LEU A 1043 15.11 -1.25 36.13
N ASN A 1044 14.79 -2.25 35.31
CA ASN A 1044 15.33 -3.61 35.46
C ASN A 1044 16.86 -3.64 35.25
N LYS A 1045 17.38 -2.89 34.28
CA LYS A 1045 18.83 -2.76 34.01
C LYS A 1045 19.59 -2.07 35.14
N ASP A 1046 19.05 -0.98 35.70
CA ASP A 1046 19.70 -0.23 36.78
C ASP A 1046 19.63 -1.02 38.10
N THR A 1047 18.54 -1.76 38.32
CA THR A 1047 18.41 -2.71 39.42
C THR A 1047 19.44 -3.85 39.30
N ALA A 1048 19.70 -4.39 38.11
CA ALA A 1048 20.76 -5.38 37.93
C ALA A 1048 22.17 -4.82 38.25
N GLN A 1049 22.41 -3.52 38.06
CA GLN A 1049 23.68 -2.89 38.40
C GLN A 1049 23.87 -2.74 39.93
N ILE A 1050 22.82 -2.44 40.71
CA ILE A 1050 22.97 -2.13 42.14
C ILE A 1050 23.63 -3.28 42.93
N ARG A 1051 23.30 -4.53 42.62
CA ARG A 1051 23.93 -5.72 43.25
C ARG A 1051 25.45 -5.73 43.05
N SER A 1052 25.95 -5.31 41.88
CA SER A 1052 27.39 -5.18 41.61
C SER A 1052 28.03 -4.06 42.44
N HIS A 1053 27.40 -2.87 42.49
CA HIS A 1053 27.91 -1.74 43.27
C HIS A 1053 27.91 -2.02 44.79
N VAL A 1054 26.90 -2.71 45.30
CA VAL A 1054 26.82 -3.13 46.72
C VAL A 1054 27.89 -4.18 47.04
N ALA A 1055 28.06 -5.22 46.21
CA ALA A 1055 29.09 -6.23 46.41
C ALA A 1055 30.53 -5.67 46.31
N ARG A 1056 30.76 -4.68 45.44
CA ARG A 1056 32.05 -3.98 45.31
C ARG A 1056 32.42 -3.14 46.55
N THR A 1057 31.44 -2.67 47.31
CA THR A 1057 31.65 -1.75 48.45
C THR A 1057 31.54 -2.43 49.82
N ARG A 1058 30.71 -3.48 49.96
CA ARG A 1058 30.57 -4.28 51.19
C ARG A 1058 31.57 -5.43 51.23
N LEU A 1059 32.84 -5.10 51.45
CA LEU A 1059 33.91 -6.09 51.58
C LEU A 1059 33.58 -7.12 52.68
N GLY A 1060 33.68 -8.40 52.35
CA GLY A 1060 33.48 -9.53 53.29
C GLY A 1060 32.05 -10.05 53.45
N VAL A 1061 31.04 -9.44 52.82
CA VAL A 1061 29.63 -9.86 52.93
C VAL A 1061 29.18 -10.56 51.63
N GLN A 1062 28.71 -11.80 51.69
CA GLN A 1062 28.31 -12.59 50.50
C GLN A 1062 26.81 -12.54 50.14
N HIS A 1063 25.95 -12.05 51.02
CA HIS A 1063 24.49 -12.01 50.81
C HIS A 1063 23.94 -10.66 51.25
N HIS A 1064 22.99 -10.11 50.50
CA HIS A 1064 22.49 -8.75 50.64
C HIS A 1064 20.96 -8.73 50.63
N SER A 1065 20.36 -9.18 51.72
CA SER A 1065 18.90 -9.30 51.85
C SER A 1065 18.13 -7.99 51.61
N ASP A 1066 18.79 -6.85 51.79
CA ASP A 1066 18.25 -5.52 51.49
C ASP A 1066 18.19 -5.22 49.98
N VAL A 1067 19.17 -5.70 49.22
CA VAL A 1067 19.13 -5.69 47.73
C VAL A 1067 18.10 -6.68 47.22
N ASP A 1068 18.01 -7.86 47.82
CA ASP A 1068 17.07 -8.90 47.39
C ASP A 1068 15.60 -8.45 47.59
N GLN A 1069 15.31 -7.69 48.65
CA GLN A 1069 14.00 -7.03 48.85
C GLN A 1069 13.69 -5.97 47.79
N LEU A 1070 14.69 -5.18 47.37
CA LEU A 1070 14.52 -4.19 46.30
C LEU A 1070 14.26 -4.87 44.95
N GLU A 1071 14.96 -5.97 44.65
CA GLU A 1071 14.72 -6.79 43.46
C GLU A 1071 13.34 -7.43 43.46
N GLU A 1072 12.83 -7.89 44.62
CA GLU A 1072 11.47 -8.42 44.75
C GLU A 1072 10.39 -7.36 44.45
N LEU A 1073 10.59 -6.12 44.92
CA LEU A 1073 9.69 -5.00 44.61
C LEU A 1073 9.67 -4.67 43.11
N VAL A 1074 10.85 -4.61 42.47
CA VAL A 1074 10.98 -4.36 41.01
C VAL A 1074 10.39 -5.52 40.20
N THR A 1075 10.56 -6.75 40.66
CA THR A 1075 9.95 -7.95 40.04
C THR A 1075 8.42 -7.89 40.12
N ASN A 1076 7.86 -7.52 41.27
CA ASN A 1076 6.41 -7.35 41.45
C ASN A 1076 5.84 -6.25 40.53
N LEU A 1077 6.50 -5.09 40.45
CA LEU A 1077 6.14 -4.02 39.52
C LEU A 1077 6.19 -4.47 38.05
N THR A 1078 7.22 -5.24 37.68
CA THR A 1078 7.36 -5.80 36.31
C THR A 1078 6.23 -6.80 36.00
N VAL A 1079 5.87 -7.69 36.93
CA VAL A 1079 4.73 -8.61 36.76
C VAL A 1079 3.39 -7.87 36.63
N ARG A 1080 3.20 -6.76 37.38
CA ARG A 1080 2.00 -5.91 37.25
C ARG A 1080 1.95 -5.18 35.90
N TRP A 1081 3.10 -4.67 35.43
CA TRP A 1081 3.25 -4.09 34.09
C TRP A 1081 2.92 -5.11 32.98
N ASP A 1082 3.43 -6.34 33.08
CA ASP A 1082 3.14 -7.41 32.11
C ASP A 1082 1.66 -7.83 32.11
N ASN A 1083 1.02 -7.82 33.28
CA ASN A 1083 -0.43 -8.04 33.40
C ASN A 1083 -1.23 -6.91 32.72
N VAL A 1084 -0.83 -5.63 32.89
CA VAL A 1084 -1.43 -4.48 32.19
C VAL A 1084 -1.31 -4.65 30.66
N ASN A 1085 -0.12 -4.97 30.14
CA ASN A 1085 0.10 -5.22 28.71
C ASN A 1085 -0.75 -6.38 28.17
N SER A 1086 -0.80 -7.48 28.94
CA SER A 1086 -1.60 -8.66 28.59
C SER A 1086 -3.09 -8.32 28.53
N GLN A 1087 -3.59 -7.53 29.48
CA GLN A 1087 -4.99 -7.11 29.53
C GLN A 1087 -5.39 -6.19 28.38
N VAL A 1088 -4.55 -5.22 27.99
CA VAL A 1088 -4.83 -4.40 26.79
C VAL A 1088 -4.89 -5.28 25.55
N THR A 1089 -3.90 -6.16 25.36
CA THR A 1089 -3.81 -7.04 24.19
C THR A 1089 -5.00 -8.00 24.09
N ASP A 1090 -5.38 -8.65 25.20
CA ASP A 1090 -6.51 -9.57 25.24
C ASP A 1090 -7.85 -8.86 24.99
N ARG A 1091 -8.06 -7.69 25.61
CA ARG A 1091 -9.29 -6.90 25.46
C ARG A 1091 -9.43 -6.34 24.05
N LEU A 1092 -8.33 -5.88 23.46
CA LEU A 1092 -8.29 -5.38 22.08
C LEU A 1092 -8.70 -6.48 21.10
N ARG A 1093 -8.07 -7.66 21.18
CA ARG A 1093 -8.40 -8.80 20.30
C ARG A 1093 -9.87 -9.22 20.40
N ILE A 1094 -10.41 -9.31 21.63
CA ILE A 1094 -11.83 -9.68 21.82
C ILE A 1094 -12.76 -8.56 21.31
N ALA A 1095 -12.40 -7.29 21.49
CA ALA A 1095 -13.18 -6.17 20.96
C ALA A 1095 -13.20 -6.14 19.42
N GLU A 1096 -12.10 -6.51 18.75
CA GLU A 1096 -12.01 -6.65 17.29
C GLU A 1096 -12.92 -7.78 16.76
N GLU A 1097 -12.80 -8.97 17.35
CA GLU A 1097 -13.62 -10.15 17.01
C GLU A 1097 -15.12 -9.88 17.26
N ALA A 1098 -15.44 -9.22 18.37
CA ALA A 1098 -16.80 -8.80 18.70
C ALA A 1098 -17.31 -7.72 17.72
N GLN A 1099 -16.48 -6.75 17.34
CA GLN A 1099 -16.86 -5.69 16.39
C GLN A 1099 -17.20 -6.25 15.00
N GLN A 1100 -16.39 -7.18 14.49
CA GLN A 1100 -16.67 -7.84 13.22
C GLN A 1100 -17.98 -8.64 13.28
N THR A 1101 -18.17 -9.41 14.37
CA THR A 1101 -19.39 -10.21 14.59
C THR A 1101 -20.63 -9.34 14.70
N GLN A 1102 -20.54 -8.24 15.46
CA GLN A 1102 -21.66 -7.32 15.67
C GLN A 1102 -22.04 -6.55 14.41
N MET A 1103 -21.09 -6.30 13.50
CA MET A 1103 -21.37 -5.69 12.19
C MET A 1103 -22.21 -6.61 11.30
N VAL A 1104 -21.88 -7.90 11.24
CA VAL A 1104 -22.63 -8.90 10.47
C VAL A 1104 -24.01 -9.13 11.10
N TYR A 1105 -24.05 -9.34 12.42
CA TYR A 1105 -25.29 -9.53 13.17
C TYR A 1105 -26.27 -8.37 12.95
N ARG A 1106 -25.82 -7.11 13.03
CA ARG A 1106 -26.71 -5.95 12.87
C ARG A 1106 -27.29 -5.79 11.48
N SER A 1107 -26.49 -5.92 10.42
CA SER A 1107 -27.02 -5.84 9.04
C SER A 1107 -28.15 -6.84 8.83
N GLN A 1108 -27.90 -8.11 9.18
CA GLN A 1108 -28.87 -9.18 9.02
C GLN A 1108 -30.10 -9.00 9.92
N TYR A 1109 -29.91 -8.58 11.18
CA TYR A 1109 -30.99 -8.35 12.13
C TYR A 1109 -31.92 -7.20 11.69
N ASP A 1110 -31.35 -6.09 11.20
CA ASP A 1110 -32.12 -4.92 10.76
C ASP A 1110 -32.84 -5.19 9.41
N GLU A 1111 -32.22 -5.96 8.51
CA GLU A 1111 -32.83 -6.44 7.25
C GLU A 1111 -34.03 -7.36 7.51
N GLU A 1112 -33.90 -8.34 8.40
CA GLU A 1112 -34.98 -9.25 8.78
C GLU A 1112 -36.10 -8.56 9.57
N LEU A 1113 -35.78 -7.58 10.43
CA LEU A 1113 -36.81 -6.77 11.09
C LEU A 1113 -37.66 -6.01 10.08
N GLN A 1114 -37.05 -5.37 9.07
CA GLN A 1114 -37.78 -4.69 8.00
C GLN A 1114 -38.63 -5.64 7.16
N TRP A 1115 -38.17 -6.88 6.94
CA TRP A 1115 -38.98 -7.90 6.28
C TRP A 1115 -40.16 -8.33 7.15
N LEU A 1116 -39.95 -8.61 8.44
CA LEU A 1116 -41.02 -8.94 9.39
C LEU A 1116 -42.07 -7.82 9.50
N ASP A 1117 -41.65 -6.54 9.49
CA ASP A 1117 -42.56 -5.39 9.45
C ASP A 1117 -43.44 -5.39 8.19
N ARG A 1118 -42.88 -5.71 7.02
CA ARG A 1118 -43.63 -5.83 5.76
C ARG A 1118 -44.62 -6.99 5.81
N VAL A 1119 -44.18 -8.17 6.24
CA VAL A 1119 -45.03 -9.37 6.35
C VAL A 1119 -46.19 -9.12 7.34
N GLU A 1120 -45.91 -8.51 8.50
CA GLU A 1120 -46.92 -8.17 9.51
C GLU A 1120 -47.91 -7.12 8.99
N ALA A 1121 -47.44 -6.10 8.26
CA ALA A 1121 -48.32 -5.14 7.59
C ALA A 1121 -49.22 -5.81 6.53
N THR A 1122 -48.67 -6.70 5.71
CA THR A 1122 -49.43 -7.48 4.73
C THR A 1122 -50.52 -8.31 5.41
N ILE A 1123 -50.18 -9.10 6.44
CA ILE A 1123 -51.15 -9.89 7.21
C ILE A 1123 -52.25 -9.00 7.83
N ASN A 1124 -51.87 -7.86 8.40
CA ASN A 1124 -52.83 -6.94 9.02
C ASN A 1124 -53.75 -6.24 7.99
N SER A 1125 -53.34 -6.13 6.73
CA SER A 1125 -54.17 -5.60 5.64
C SER A 1125 -55.24 -6.58 5.11
N LEU A 1126 -55.07 -7.90 5.35
CA LEU A 1126 -55.99 -8.92 4.84
C LEU A 1126 -57.37 -8.83 5.52
N ARG A 1127 -58.42 -8.70 4.70
CA ARG A 1127 -59.82 -8.71 5.14
C ARG A 1127 -60.23 -10.05 5.77
N ARG A 1128 -61.30 -10.02 6.57
CA ARG A 1128 -61.84 -11.22 7.24
C ARG A 1128 -62.35 -12.24 6.19
N PRO A 1129 -62.03 -13.55 6.32
CA PRO A 1129 -62.40 -14.57 5.34
C PRO A 1129 -63.90 -14.78 5.10
N GLU A 1130 -64.76 -14.30 6.01
CA GLU A 1130 -66.21 -14.54 5.96
C GLU A 1130 -66.96 -13.59 5.01
N ASP A 1131 -66.34 -12.44 4.66
CA ASP A 1131 -66.97 -11.33 3.93
C ASP A 1131 -66.62 -11.30 2.41
N LEU A 1132 -65.91 -12.31 1.90
CA LEU A 1132 -65.22 -12.26 0.60
C LEU A 1132 -65.82 -13.19 -0.47
N ARG A 1133 -65.70 -12.78 -1.74
CA ARG A 1133 -66.14 -13.59 -2.89
C ARG A 1133 -65.15 -14.75 -3.15
N PRO A 1134 -65.57 -15.83 -3.82
CA PRO A 1134 -64.71 -17.01 -4.02
C PRO A 1134 -63.39 -16.74 -4.75
N GLU A 1135 -63.40 -15.81 -5.72
CA GLU A 1135 -62.21 -15.36 -6.46
C GLU A 1135 -61.26 -14.54 -5.56
N GLU A 1136 -61.81 -13.72 -4.68
CA GLU A 1136 -61.05 -12.91 -3.71
C GLU A 1136 -60.46 -13.79 -2.60
N LEU A 1137 -61.17 -14.84 -2.17
CA LEU A 1137 -60.67 -15.87 -1.27
C LEU A 1137 -59.50 -16.65 -1.87
N GLN A 1138 -59.56 -17.00 -3.16
CA GLN A 1138 -58.44 -17.66 -3.84
C GLN A 1138 -57.24 -16.71 -3.94
N SER A 1139 -57.43 -15.45 -4.33
CA SER A 1139 -56.36 -14.44 -4.35
C SER A 1139 -55.68 -14.24 -2.99
N GLN A 1140 -56.47 -14.18 -1.90
CA GLN A 1140 -55.91 -14.13 -0.53
C GLN A 1140 -55.18 -15.42 -0.13
N LEU A 1141 -55.65 -16.59 -0.58
CA LEU A 1141 -54.97 -17.86 -0.33
C LEU A 1141 -53.61 -17.90 -1.04
N ASP A 1142 -53.56 -17.41 -2.27
CA ASP A 1142 -52.35 -17.39 -3.09
C ASP A 1142 -51.32 -16.42 -2.48
N GLN A 1143 -51.77 -15.24 -2.01
CA GLN A 1143 -50.95 -14.31 -1.22
C GLN A 1143 -50.42 -14.95 0.07
N LEU A 1144 -51.30 -15.51 0.93
CA LEU A 1144 -50.89 -16.21 2.15
C LEU A 1144 -49.97 -17.42 1.89
N THR A 1145 -50.06 -18.03 0.71
CA THR A 1145 -49.20 -19.14 0.31
C THR A 1145 -47.83 -18.65 -0.15
N ALA A 1146 -47.74 -17.51 -0.82
CA ALA A 1146 -46.49 -16.84 -1.17
C ALA A 1146 -45.74 -16.34 0.09
N GLU A 1147 -46.43 -15.64 1.00
CA GLU A 1147 -45.88 -15.20 2.28
C GLU A 1147 -45.35 -16.39 3.12
N TYR A 1148 -46.12 -17.49 3.17
CA TYR A 1148 -45.67 -18.71 3.86
C TYR A 1148 -44.44 -19.37 3.19
N ALA A 1149 -44.29 -19.26 1.87
CA ALA A 1149 -43.13 -19.79 1.15
C ALA A 1149 -41.87 -18.96 1.46
N GLN A 1150 -41.97 -17.62 1.44
CA GLN A 1150 -40.89 -16.74 1.88
C GLN A 1150 -40.48 -17.01 3.33
N LEU A 1151 -41.46 -17.26 4.22
CA LEU A 1151 -41.18 -17.56 5.62
C LEU A 1151 -40.33 -18.84 5.81
N GLN A 1152 -40.49 -19.84 4.93
CA GLN A 1152 -39.61 -21.02 4.92
C GLN A 1152 -38.19 -20.72 4.40
N GLU A 1153 -38.05 -19.80 3.44
CA GLU A 1153 -36.75 -19.35 2.92
C GLU A 1153 -35.96 -18.55 3.98
N HIS A 1154 -36.62 -17.57 4.62
CA HIS A 1154 -36.08 -16.77 5.71
C HIS A 1154 -35.84 -17.54 7.03
N THR A 1155 -36.24 -18.81 7.12
CA THR A 1155 -35.90 -19.63 8.31
C THR A 1155 -34.38 -19.80 8.44
N ALA A 1156 -33.67 -19.95 7.31
CA ALA A 1156 -32.21 -20.12 7.30
C ALA A 1156 -31.44 -18.83 7.67
N THR A 1157 -31.98 -17.65 7.35
CA THR A 1157 -31.38 -16.36 7.73
C THR A 1157 -31.59 -16.07 9.21
N ILE A 1158 -32.75 -16.38 9.76
CA ILE A 1158 -33.00 -16.32 11.22
C ILE A 1158 -32.08 -17.28 11.99
N GLU A 1159 -31.83 -18.49 11.49
CA GLU A 1159 -30.84 -19.41 12.09
C GLU A 1159 -29.40 -18.83 12.04
N ALA A 1160 -29.02 -18.17 10.94
CA ALA A 1160 -27.72 -17.49 10.82
C ALA A 1160 -27.58 -16.31 11.80
N ILE A 1161 -28.61 -15.48 11.96
CA ILE A 1161 -28.65 -14.36 12.92
C ILE A 1161 -28.52 -14.86 14.35
N ASN A 1162 -29.22 -15.95 14.70
CA ASN A 1162 -29.08 -16.60 16.01
C ASN A 1162 -27.67 -17.13 16.26
N LYS A 1163 -26.99 -17.65 15.22
CA LYS A 1163 -25.61 -18.14 15.31
C LYS A 1163 -24.61 -17.00 15.53
N GLU A 1164 -24.70 -15.90 14.79
CA GLU A 1164 -23.78 -14.76 14.94
C GLU A 1164 -24.06 -13.95 16.21
N GLY A 1165 -25.32 -13.70 16.56
CA GLY A 1165 -25.66 -13.10 17.86
C GLY A 1165 -25.25 -14.00 19.04
N GLY A 1166 -25.41 -15.32 18.91
CA GLY A 1166 -24.91 -16.31 19.88
C GLY A 1166 -23.39 -16.45 19.93
N LYS A 1167 -22.66 -16.00 18.91
CA LYS A 1167 -21.21 -15.81 18.94
C LYS A 1167 -20.87 -14.54 19.73
N PHE A 1168 -21.46 -13.39 19.39
CA PHE A 1168 -21.26 -12.13 20.12
C PHE A 1168 -21.55 -12.27 21.62
N ILE A 1169 -22.63 -12.95 22.02
CA ILE A 1169 -22.98 -13.20 23.43
C ILE A 1169 -21.88 -13.97 24.18
N ARG A 1170 -21.16 -14.90 23.52
CA ARG A 1170 -20.05 -15.65 24.13
C ARG A 1170 -18.82 -14.76 24.28
N ASP A 1171 -18.49 -14.00 23.26
CA ASP A 1171 -17.32 -13.12 23.23
C ASP A 1171 -17.46 -12.00 24.27
N ALA A 1172 -18.65 -11.38 24.37
CA ALA A 1172 -19.02 -10.42 25.40
C ALA A 1172 -18.89 -11.01 26.82
N ARG A 1173 -19.54 -12.14 27.12
CA ARG A 1173 -19.42 -12.80 28.44
C ARG A 1173 -17.97 -13.14 28.79
N SER A 1174 -17.16 -13.56 27.82
CA SER A 1174 -15.74 -13.82 28.05
C SER A 1174 -14.94 -12.55 28.37
N TYR A 1175 -15.30 -11.41 27.78
CA TYR A 1175 -14.70 -10.11 28.08
C TYR A 1175 -15.08 -9.67 29.51
N ASP A 1176 -16.37 -9.73 29.86
CA ASP A 1176 -16.87 -9.26 31.15
C ASP A 1176 -16.31 -10.08 32.33
N ILE A 1177 -16.19 -11.40 32.17
CA ILE A 1177 -15.55 -12.28 33.17
C ILE A 1177 -14.08 -11.91 33.37
N LYS A 1178 -13.32 -11.65 32.29
CA LYS A 1178 -11.92 -11.19 32.38
C LYS A 1178 -11.81 -9.82 33.06
N LEU A 1179 -12.77 -8.92 32.80
CA LEU A 1179 -12.82 -7.59 33.40
C LEU A 1179 -13.07 -7.67 34.92
N ALA A 1180 -14.00 -8.51 35.36
CA ALA A 1180 -14.25 -8.77 36.78
C ALA A 1180 -13.03 -9.40 37.48
N GLN A 1181 -12.42 -10.44 36.89
CA GLN A 1181 -11.21 -11.08 37.40
C GLN A 1181 -10.04 -10.07 37.55
N TYR A 1182 -9.87 -9.19 36.56
CA TYR A 1182 -8.85 -8.14 36.61
C TYR A 1182 -9.11 -7.13 37.74
N HIS A 1183 -10.37 -6.72 37.93
CA HIS A 1183 -10.74 -5.83 39.02
C HIS A 1183 -10.43 -6.46 40.39
N ASP A 1184 -10.82 -7.72 40.60
CA ASP A 1184 -10.51 -8.47 41.84
C ASP A 1184 -8.99 -8.62 42.07
N ASN A 1185 -8.20 -8.85 41.01
CA ASN A 1185 -6.74 -8.89 41.10
C ASN A 1185 -6.13 -7.55 41.54
N ILE A 1186 -6.60 -6.42 41.00
CA ILE A 1186 -6.14 -5.08 41.42
C ILE A 1186 -6.54 -4.81 42.88
N ILE A 1187 -7.76 -5.17 43.27
CA ILE A 1187 -8.25 -5.06 44.65
C ILE A 1187 -7.39 -5.89 45.61
N SER A 1188 -6.92 -7.07 45.17
CA SER A 1188 -5.99 -7.90 45.96
C SER A 1188 -4.60 -7.29 46.06
N ALA A 1189 -4.13 -6.56 45.04
CA ALA A 1189 -2.80 -5.94 45.01
C ALA A 1189 -2.71 -4.67 45.88
N HIS A 1190 -3.76 -3.82 45.87
CA HIS A 1190 -3.74 -2.52 46.55
C HIS A 1190 -4.69 -2.39 47.76
N GLY A 1191 -5.53 -3.40 48.00
CA GLY A 1191 -6.54 -3.39 49.04
C GLY A 1191 -7.82 -2.62 48.67
N GLN A 1192 -8.82 -2.72 49.55
CA GLN A 1192 -10.20 -2.33 49.24
C GLN A 1192 -10.43 -0.82 49.03
N ARG A 1193 -9.48 0.06 49.41
CA ARG A 1193 -9.64 1.52 49.31
C ARG A 1193 -9.63 2.04 47.88
N ILE A 1194 -8.98 1.36 46.93
CA ILE A 1194 -8.93 1.85 45.54
C ILE A 1194 -10.27 1.62 44.80
N LYS A 1195 -11.21 0.82 45.35
CA LYS A 1195 -12.59 0.72 44.84
C LYS A 1195 -13.31 2.05 44.67
N ASP A 1196 -12.95 3.04 45.48
CA ASP A 1196 -13.53 4.39 45.41
C ASP A 1196 -12.84 5.29 44.36
N GLU A 1197 -11.60 4.98 43.96
CA GLU A 1197 -10.90 5.63 42.83
C GLU A 1197 -11.36 5.07 41.46
N PHE A 1198 -11.88 3.83 41.40
CA PHE A 1198 -12.23 3.14 40.15
C PHE A 1198 -13.63 3.47 39.55
N ARG A 1199 -14.46 4.31 40.19
CA ARG A 1199 -15.85 4.54 39.72
C ARG A 1199 -16.00 5.67 38.71
N ARG A 1200 -16.44 5.33 37.48
CA ARG A 1200 -17.22 6.27 36.64
C ARG A 1200 -18.60 6.52 37.25
N GLN A 1201 -19.18 7.68 36.95
CA GLN A 1201 -20.36 8.21 37.66
C GLN A 1201 -21.69 7.53 37.29
N ILE A 1202 -21.78 6.83 36.16
CA ILE A 1202 -23.01 6.14 35.71
C ILE A 1202 -22.63 4.81 35.03
N PRO A 1203 -22.90 3.64 35.62
CA PRO A 1203 -22.70 2.35 34.96
C PRO A 1203 -23.77 2.11 33.87
N GLN A 1204 -23.45 1.33 32.85
CA GLN A 1204 -24.45 0.95 31.84
C GLN A 1204 -25.57 0.09 32.46
N PRO A 1205 -26.85 0.38 32.18
CA PRO A 1205 -27.97 -0.31 32.82
C PRO A 1205 -28.21 -1.74 32.31
N LYS A 1206 -27.70 -2.08 31.12
CA LYS A 1206 -27.68 -3.44 30.56
C LYS A 1206 -26.36 -3.68 29.84
N ASN A 1207 -25.84 -4.89 30.01
CA ASN A 1207 -24.65 -5.39 29.33
C ASN A 1207 -24.98 -5.79 27.88
N GLY A 1208 -24.03 -5.67 26.94
CA GLY A 1208 -24.26 -6.02 25.53
C GLY A 1208 -24.71 -7.46 25.30
N ALA A 1209 -24.21 -8.42 26.08
CA ALA A 1209 -24.68 -9.81 26.04
C ALA A 1209 -26.17 -9.94 26.43
N GLN A 1210 -26.66 -9.12 27.36
CA GLN A 1210 -28.08 -9.11 27.74
C GLN A 1210 -28.94 -8.48 26.64
N ILE A 1211 -28.49 -7.35 26.06
CA ILE A 1211 -29.19 -6.66 24.97
C ILE A 1211 -29.40 -7.59 23.78
N VAL A 1212 -28.33 -8.24 23.29
CA VAL A 1212 -28.43 -9.16 22.14
C VAL A 1212 -29.24 -10.42 22.47
N THR A 1213 -29.24 -10.87 23.73
CA THR A 1213 -30.13 -11.98 24.17
C THR A 1213 -31.60 -11.57 24.07
N GLU A 1214 -31.97 -10.40 24.60
CA GLU A 1214 -33.36 -9.89 24.54
C GLU A 1214 -33.84 -9.65 23.10
N GLU A 1215 -32.96 -9.14 22.24
CA GLU A 1215 -33.22 -8.91 20.81
C GLU A 1215 -33.44 -10.22 20.04
N LEU A 1216 -32.57 -11.22 20.22
CA LEU A 1216 -32.78 -12.55 19.63
C LEU A 1216 -34.06 -13.20 20.13
N GLU A 1217 -34.36 -13.14 21.43
CA GLU A 1217 -35.62 -13.67 21.94
C GLU A 1217 -36.85 -12.91 21.38
N ALA A 1218 -36.76 -11.60 21.17
CA ALA A 1218 -37.84 -10.81 20.57
C ALA A 1218 -38.06 -11.19 19.10
N LEU A 1219 -36.98 -11.26 18.31
CA LEU A 1219 -37.00 -11.67 16.90
C LEU A 1219 -37.59 -13.07 16.72
N ASN A 1220 -37.08 -14.06 17.47
CA ASN A 1220 -37.57 -15.43 17.40
C ASN A 1220 -39.04 -15.56 17.82
N ARG A 1221 -39.47 -14.83 18.85
CA ARG A 1221 -40.89 -14.78 19.26
C ARG A 1221 -41.77 -14.20 18.15
N ARG A 1222 -41.36 -13.08 17.54
CA ARG A 1222 -42.11 -12.41 16.46
C ARG A 1222 -42.22 -13.30 15.22
N PHE A 1223 -41.11 -13.91 14.79
CA PHE A 1223 -41.07 -14.86 13.67
C PHE A 1223 -41.99 -16.07 13.91
N ALA A 1224 -41.92 -16.69 15.10
CA ALA A 1224 -42.77 -17.82 15.46
C ALA A 1224 -44.26 -17.46 15.51
N GLN A 1225 -44.60 -16.28 16.04
CA GLN A 1225 -45.98 -15.78 16.06
C GLN A 1225 -46.53 -15.55 14.65
N LEU A 1226 -45.79 -14.86 13.79
CA LEU A 1226 -46.20 -14.60 12.40
C LEU A 1226 -46.34 -15.90 11.59
N SER A 1227 -45.40 -16.85 11.77
CA SER A 1227 -45.49 -18.19 11.18
C SER A 1227 -46.77 -18.92 11.57
N SER A 1228 -47.13 -18.88 12.85
CA SER A 1228 -48.39 -19.46 13.36
C SER A 1228 -49.62 -18.77 12.77
N VAL A 1229 -49.65 -17.44 12.73
CA VAL A 1229 -50.80 -16.66 12.24
C VAL A 1229 -51.02 -16.84 10.74
N ILE A 1230 -49.95 -16.87 9.93
CA ILE A 1230 -50.05 -17.16 8.49
C ILE A 1230 -50.59 -18.57 8.28
N LEU A 1231 -50.05 -19.57 8.99
CA LEU A 1231 -50.47 -20.96 8.86
C LEU A 1231 -51.95 -21.15 9.26
N GLU A 1232 -52.38 -20.53 10.36
CA GLU A 1232 -53.77 -20.55 10.82
C GLU A 1232 -54.71 -19.92 9.79
N ARG A 1233 -54.42 -18.69 9.32
CA ARG A 1233 -55.25 -18.00 8.32
C ARG A 1233 -55.30 -18.76 7.00
N LYS A 1234 -54.17 -19.28 6.52
CA LYS A 1234 -54.07 -20.12 5.31
C LYS A 1234 -54.94 -21.38 5.43
N ASN A 1235 -54.97 -22.02 6.61
CA ASN A 1235 -55.80 -23.19 6.85
C ASN A 1235 -57.30 -22.82 6.88
N ILE A 1236 -57.68 -21.71 7.52
CA ILE A 1236 -59.06 -21.22 7.55
C ILE A 1236 -59.57 -20.92 6.13
N VAL A 1237 -58.81 -20.17 5.32
CA VAL A 1237 -59.18 -19.83 3.94
C VAL A 1237 -59.28 -21.10 3.06
N ASN A 1238 -58.35 -22.05 3.21
CA ASN A 1238 -58.43 -23.35 2.52
C ASN A 1238 -59.73 -24.11 2.84
N VAL A 1239 -60.12 -24.18 4.12
CA VAL A 1239 -61.35 -24.87 4.55
C VAL A 1239 -62.59 -24.17 3.98
N LEU A 1240 -62.61 -22.83 3.94
CA LEU A 1240 -63.71 -22.07 3.34
C LEU A 1240 -63.84 -22.32 1.83
N ILE A 1241 -62.73 -22.35 1.09
CA ILE A 1241 -62.71 -22.68 -0.35
C ILE A 1241 -63.18 -24.12 -0.59
N GLN A 1242 -62.73 -25.10 0.20
CA GLN A 1242 -63.21 -26.48 0.08
C GLN A 1242 -64.72 -26.61 0.35
N ASN A 1243 -65.23 -25.92 1.39
CA ASN A 1243 -66.65 -25.90 1.70
C ASN A 1243 -67.49 -25.23 0.61
N TRP A 1244 -66.96 -24.19 -0.05
CA TRP A 1244 -67.59 -23.59 -1.23
C TRP A 1244 -67.62 -24.56 -2.42
N ARG A 1245 -66.51 -25.22 -2.75
CA ARG A 1245 -66.44 -26.22 -3.85
C ARG A 1245 -67.44 -27.36 -3.64
N ARG A 1246 -67.57 -27.87 -2.41
CA ARG A 1246 -68.60 -28.89 -2.05
C ARG A 1246 -70.02 -28.38 -2.25
N LYS A 1247 -70.32 -27.13 -1.87
CA LYS A 1247 -71.64 -26.50 -2.10
C LYS A 1247 -71.97 -26.32 -3.59
N GLN A 1248 -70.99 -26.13 -4.46
CA GLN A 1248 -71.22 -26.06 -5.92
C GLN A 1248 -71.45 -27.44 -6.53
N GLN A 1249 -70.66 -28.45 -6.15
CA GLN A 1249 -70.86 -29.83 -6.62
C GLN A 1249 -72.24 -30.37 -6.25
N GLY A 1250 -72.75 -30.05 -5.05
CA GLY A 1250 -74.11 -30.38 -4.64
C GLY A 1250 -75.23 -29.64 -5.37
N LYS A 1251 -74.93 -28.53 -6.07
CA LYS A 1251 -75.88 -27.78 -6.92
C LYS A 1251 -75.87 -28.21 -8.39
N SER A 1252 -74.84 -28.91 -8.86
CA SER A 1252 -74.78 -29.49 -10.21
C SER A 1252 -75.34 -30.92 -10.27
N GLN A 1253 -75.75 -31.49 -9.13
CA GLN A 1253 -76.41 -32.79 -9.02
C GLN A 1253 -77.93 -32.68 -8.78
N THR A 1254 -78.47 -31.46 -8.83
CA THR A 1254 -79.90 -31.11 -8.74
C THR A 1254 -80.32 -30.34 -9.98
#